data_AF-A0A2V7XPZ3-F1
#
_entry.id   AF-A0A2V7XPZ3-F1
#
_cell.length_a   1.000
_cell.length_b   1.000
_cell.length_c   1.000
_cell.angle_alpha   90.00
_cell.angle_beta   90.00
_cell.angle_gamma   90.00
#
_symmetry.space_group_name_H-M   'P 1'
#
loop_
_entity.id
_entity.type
_entity.pdbx_description
1 polymer ?
#
loop_
_entity_poly.entity_id
_entity_poly.type
_entity_poly.pdbx_seq_one_letter_code
_entity_poly.pdbx_strand_id
1 'polypeptide(L)'
;MTLVLFLAFLCACSRQQASPPVILISIDTLRADHLTAYGAKRVDTPAIDRLAHDGIVFENAYAHVPLTFPSHVTMLTGRLPFENGVRSNIGYRLEKDVQLTLPRLLAQRGYATGGTVSAYVLRGDTGLRSPFDFYDASMEVWESATLGALQRRGDETARVALGWLDKVQSRPFFLFFHLFEPHSPYEPVEPFKSKYASSPYDGEIATADAIVGRFFADLDRRGLYDQSLIILCGDHGEGLGDHGEQEHGVLLYREVLHVPLIVKLPRQRLAGRRVAAPAQLVDILPTIAEVVGAKVPAGLPGRSLIGLSGDRAIYSETMYPRLHLGWSQLRSLTDTSDHYIESPAPELFDIAADPGEKKNIRDERRRESRALADDLTKIPLNLEPQRRADAEERARLAALGYLSGAAAQSSGPLKNPRDHIQVLAKIQQTFVLNQQGRYRESAELCRQILRDYPDLVDVYTQLAGDLRRLGRLQEALDAYREVTRRSPQLIDSVATEIAKLELDLGDLKAAELNAKQGMKLDPDTAHLILAAVAEGHQDWDGAEREARLAIGDRDHPREPALILLARVLTQRGKLDEALSVVNRATRPVATLSSTRGDILARMGRNQEAEAAFRDEIAHFPETTEAYTKLALLLASEHRFNEIEPTLEAMVKASPKPATYLLAAREMQDLGNVEAARAFRKRANSIR
;
A
#
# COMPACT_ATOMS: atom_id res chain seq x y z
N MET A 1 -81.93 17.08 -28.93
CA MET A 1 -81.45 17.02 -27.53
C MET A 1 -81.11 15.57 -27.23
N THR A 2 -79.85 15.16 -27.34
CA THR A 2 -79.15 14.09 -26.58
C THR A 2 -77.69 14.11 -27.02
N LEU A 3 -76.83 13.95 -26.02
CA LEU A 3 -75.44 14.37 -25.88
C LEU A 3 -74.47 13.27 -26.40
N VAL A 4 -73.45 13.63 -27.18
CA VAL A 4 -72.25 12.80 -27.38
C VAL A 4 -71.05 13.63 -26.94
N LEU A 5 -70.42 13.20 -25.84
CA LEU A 5 -69.21 13.78 -25.28
C LEU A 5 -68.08 12.76 -25.47
N PHE A 6 -67.19 13.02 -26.44
CA PHE A 6 -65.91 12.34 -26.56
C PHE A 6 -64.85 13.22 -25.89
N LEU A 7 -64.39 12.83 -24.70
CA LEU A 7 -63.16 13.36 -24.11
C LEU A 7 -61.97 12.64 -24.74
N ALA A 8 -61.20 13.35 -25.55
CA ALA A 8 -59.86 12.92 -25.96
C ALA A 8 -58.86 13.32 -24.86
N PHE A 9 -58.45 12.35 -24.03
CA PHE A 9 -57.26 12.47 -23.19
C PHE A 9 -56.03 12.34 -24.08
N LEU A 10 -55.41 13.47 -24.44
CA LEU A 10 -54.05 13.49 -24.97
C LEU A 10 -53.08 13.15 -23.84
N CYS A 11 -52.78 11.86 -23.67
CA CYS A 11 -51.56 11.42 -22.99
C CYS A 11 -50.37 11.90 -23.82
N ALA A 12 -49.88 13.10 -23.52
CA ALA A 12 -48.52 13.47 -23.84
C ALA A 12 -47.59 12.60 -22.97
N CYS A 13 -47.30 11.38 -23.43
CA CYS A 13 -46.13 10.65 -23.01
C CYS A 13 -44.92 11.50 -23.41
N SER A 14 -44.43 12.34 -22.49
CA SER A 14 -43.06 12.82 -22.60
C SER A 14 -42.20 11.56 -22.69
N ARG A 15 -41.56 11.31 -23.84
CA ARG A 15 -40.48 10.33 -23.92
C ARG A 15 -39.46 10.77 -22.88
N GLN A 16 -39.48 10.13 -21.71
CA GLN A 16 -38.47 10.29 -20.70
C GLN A 16 -37.18 9.84 -21.37
N GLN A 17 -36.34 10.79 -21.72
CA GLN A 17 -35.10 10.53 -22.44
C GLN A 17 -34.31 9.52 -21.61
N ALA A 18 -34.03 8.35 -22.19
CA ALA A 18 -33.34 7.29 -21.48
C ALA A 18 -32.03 7.85 -20.91
N SER A 19 -31.85 7.67 -19.59
CA SER A 19 -30.67 8.11 -18.87
C SER A 19 -29.43 7.41 -19.45
N PRO A 20 -28.40 8.15 -19.89
CA PRO A 20 -27.25 7.55 -20.56
C PRO A 20 -26.42 6.73 -19.57
N PRO A 21 -25.80 5.62 -19.97
CA PRO A 21 -24.80 4.98 -19.13
C PRO A 21 -23.63 5.93 -18.87
N VAL A 22 -23.07 5.88 -17.65
CA VAL A 22 -21.96 6.72 -17.23
C VAL A 22 -20.76 5.84 -16.93
N ILE A 23 -19.63 6.17 -17.54
CA ILE A 23 -18.35 5.47 -17.36
C ILE A 23 -17.31 6.51 -16.95
N LEU A 24 -16.75 6.36 -15.75
CA LEU A 24 -15.62 7.13 -15.27
C LEU A 24 -14.38 6.24 -15.28
N ILE A 25 -13.44 6.56 -16.17
CA ILE A 25 -12.15 5.89 -16.31
C ILE A 25 -11.10 6.75 -15.59
N SER A 26 -10.46 6.18 -14.58
CA SER A 26 -9.32 6.78 -13.88
C SER A 26 -8.07 5.97 -14.18
N ILE A 27 -6.97 6.65 -14.51
CA ILE A 27 -5.68 6.03 -14.80
C ILE A 27 -4.65 6.60 -13.82
N ASP A 28 -4.14 5.74 -12.94
CA ASP A 28 -3.27 6.13 -11.82
C ASP A 28 -1.98 6.79 -12.31
N THR A 29 -1.59 7.93 -11.73
CA THR A 29 -0.35 8.67 -12.05
C THR A 29 -0.22 9.22 -13.49
N LEU A 30 -1.29 9.17 -14.31
CA LEU A 30 -1.22 9.55 -15.73
C LEU A 30 -0.99 11.06 -15.93
N ARG A 31 0.15 11.40 -16.53
CA ARG A 31 0.53 12.78 -16.90
C ARG A 31 -0.10 13.26 -18.21
N ALA A 32 -0.59 14.50 -18.22
CA ALA A 32 -1.13 15.12 -19.43
C ALA A 32 -0.04 15.35 -20.49
N ASP A 33 1.14 15.82 -20.08
CA ASP A 33 2.26 16.20 -20.96
C ASP A 33 2.99 15.02 -21.63
N HIS A 34 2.51 13.78 -21.41
CA HIS A 34 2.95 12.58 -22.12
C HIS A 34 2.01 12.17 -23.25
N LEU A 35 0.79 12.71 -23.32
CA LEU A 35 -0.24 12.28 -24.26
C LEU A 35 -0.27 13.11 -25.54
N THR A 36 -0.49 12.45 -26.69
CA THR A 36 -0.63 13.11 -28.00
C THR A 36 -1.82 14.08 -28.01
N ALA A 37 -2.93 13.74 -27.35
CA ALA A 37 -4.08 14.63 -27.15
C ALA A 37 -3.75 15.99 -26.47
N TYR A 38 -2.59 16.09 -25.81
CA TYR A 38 -2.08 17.27 -25.12
C TYR A 38 -0.80 17.83 -25.77
N GLY A 39 -0.44 17.35 -26.97
CA GLY A 39 0.66 17.88 -27.78
C GLY A 39 1.98 17.13 -27.64
N ALA A 40 2.05 16.07 -26.83
CA ALA A 40 3.25 15.24 -26.72
C ALA A 40 3.48 14.40 -27.98
N LYS A 41 4.73 13.95 -28.18
CA LYS A 41 5.13 12.98 -29.22
C LYS A 41 6.05 11.92 -28.62
N ARG A 42 5.65 11.38 -27.47
CA ARG A 42 6.45 10.44 -26.65
C ARG A 42 5.93 9.01 -26.75
N VAL A 43 4.62 8.84 -26.63
CA VAL A 43 3.94 7.54 -26.61
C VAL A 43 2.72 7.57 -27.53
N ASP A 44 2.53 6.47 -28.27
CA ASP A 44 1.32 6.26 -29.07
C ASP A 44 0.16 5.85 -28.16
N THR A 45 -0.91 6.65 -28.15
CA THR A 45 -2.12 6.43 -27.35
C THR A 45 -3.40 6.48 -28.19
N PRO A 46 -3.57 5.58 -29.19
CA PRO A 46 -4.68 5.65 -30.14
C PRO A 46 -6.07 5.57 -29.50
N ALA A 47 -6.25 4.87 -28.37
CA ALA A 47 -7.56 4.78 -27.73
C ALA A 47 -7.94 6.09 -27.02
N ILE A 48 -6.99 6.69 -26.30
CA ILE A 48 -7.16 8.00 -25.67
C ILE A 48 -7.33 9.09 -26.73
N ASP A 49 -6.56 9.03 -27.83
CA ASP A 49 -6.67 9.98 -28.94
C ASP A 49 -8.04 9.90 -29.64
N ARG A 50 -8.58 8.68 -29.80
CA ARG A 50 -9.96 8.48 -30.26
C ARG A 50 -10.97 9.14 -29.31
N LEU A 51 -10.84 8.94 -28.00
CA LEU A 51 -11.74 9.57 -27.03
C LEU A 51 -11.64 11.09 -27.07
N ALA A 52 -10.43 11.63 -27.22
CA ALA A 52 -10.16 13.06 -27.36
C ALA A 52 -10.84 13.64 -28.61
N HIS A 53 -10.76 12.93 -29.74
CA HIS A 53 -11.46 13.29 -30.98
C HIS A 53 -12.98 13.28 -30.80
N ASP A 54 -13.52 12.23 -30.17
CA ASP A 54 -14.96 12.03 -29.98
C ASP A 54 -15.57 12.87 -28.84
N GLY A 55 -14.75 13.63 -28.11
CA GLY A 55 -15.12 14.33 -26.88
C GLY A 55 -14.63 15.77 -26.79
N ILE A 56 -14.60 16.25 -25.54
CA ILE A 56 -14.09 17.56 -25.14
C ILE A 56 -12.79 17.34 -24.39
N VAL A 57 -11.71 17.99 -24.82
CA VAL A 57 -10.41 17.96 -24.13
C VAL A 57 -10.27 19.19 -23.25
N PHE A 58 -9.98 19.00 -21.97
CA PHE A 58 -9.69 20.09 -21.03
C PHE A 58 -8.17 20.25 -20.92
N GLU A 59 -7.63 21.32 -21.48
CA GLU A 59 -6.19 21.49 -21.67
C GLU A 59 -5.45 21.71 -20.33
N ASN A 60 -6.13 22.33 -19.37
CA ASN A 60 -5.61 22.66 -18.04
C ASN A 60 -6.49 22.01 -16.98
N ALA A 61 -6.34 20.71 -16.73
CA ALA A 61 -7.06 20.00 -15.68
C ALA A 61 -6.14 19.60 -14.53
N TYR A 62 -6.55 19.90 -13.29
CA TYR A 62 -5.68 19.73 -12.13
C TYR A 62 -6.27 18.81 -11.06
N ALA A 63 -5.41 17.94 -10.54
CA ALA A 63 -5.62 17.17 -9.32
C ALA A 63 -5.47 18.07 -8.08
N HIS A 64 -6.16 17.70 -7.00
CA HIS A 64 -6.11 18.44 -5.73
C HIS A 64 -5.05 17.92 -4.76
N VAL A 65 -4.58 16.70 -5.00
CA VAL A 65 -3.63 16.00 -4.14
C VAL A 65 -2.87 15.01 -5.00
N PRO A 66 -1.54 14.92 -4.88
CA PRO A 66 -0.73 13.98 -5.66
C PRO A 66 -0.73 12.59 -4.99
N LEU A 67 -1.91 12.07 -4.63
CA LEU A 67 -2.08 10.78 -3.97
C LEU A 67 -3.40 10.10 -4.39
N THR A 68 -3.31 8.80 -4.71
CA THR A 68 -4.41 8.04 -5.32
C THR A 68 -5.71 8.06 -4.51
N PHE A 69 -5.69 7.61 -3.25
CA PHE A 69 -6.92 7.50 -2.44
C PHE A 69 -7.63 8.84 -2.21
N PRO A 70 -6.98 9.91 -1.70
CA PRO A 70 -7.66 11.18 -1.50
C PRO A 70 -8.09 11.85 -2.83
N SER A 71 -7.39 11.62 -3.94
CA SER A 71 -7.83 12.10 -5.26
C SER A 71 -9.13 11.42 -5.71
N HIS A 72 -9.23 10.10 -5.51
CA HIS A 72 -10.44 9.34 -5.80
C HIS A 72 -11.63 9.74 -4.92
N VAL A 73 -11.40 9.97 -3.62
CA VAL A 73 -12.45 10.49 -2.74
C VAL A 73 -12.91 11.87 -3.22
N THR A 74 -11.99 12.73 -3.65
CA THR A 74 -12.28 14.05 -4.20
C THR A 74 -13.18 13.97 -5.45
N MET A 75 -12.85 13.11 -6.41
CA MET A 75 -13.68 12.86 -7.61
C MET A 75 -15.07 12.32 -7.28
N LEU A 76 -15.16 11.35 -6.37
CA LEU A 76 -16.40 10.65 -6.04
C LEU A 76 -17.32 11.46 -5.11
N THR A 77 -16.80 12.44 -4.38
CA THR A 77 -17.57 13.30 -3.48
C THR A 77 -17.83 14.70 -4.07
N GLY A 78 -17.06 15.10 -5.08
CA GLY A 78 -17.06 16.48 -5.59
C GLY A 78 -16.56 17.50 -4.58
N ARG A 79 -15.79 17.07 -3.57
CA ARG A 79 -15.32 17.87 -2.44
C ARG A 79 -13.81 17.85 -2.31
N LEU A 80 -13.24 18.96 -1.90
CA LEU A 80 -11.79 19.08 -1.69
C LEU A 80 -11.32 18.18 -0.53
N PRO A 81 -10.04 17.77 -0.50
CA PRO A 81 -9.50 16.89 0.55
C PRO A 81 -9.80 17.37 1.99
N PHE A 82 -9.72 18.68 2.23
CA PHE A 82 -10.04 19.25 3.54
C PHE A 82 -11.52 19.23 3.92
N GLU A 83 -12.42 19.15 2.94
CA GLU A 83 -13.87 19.09 3.15
C GLU A 83 -14.39 17.67 3.30
N ASN A 84 -13.76 16.70 2.62
CA ASN A 84 -14.12 15.28 2.71
C ASN A 84 -13.38 14.54 3.84
N GLY A 85 -12.27 15.11 4.33
CA GLY A 85 -11.50 14.61 5.48
C GLY A 85 -10.43 13.57 5.13
N VAL A 86 -10.32 13.14 3.87
CA VAL A 86 -9.33 12.16 3.39
C VAL A 86 -8.17 12.89 2.73
N ARG A 87 -6.98 12.84 3.34
CA ARG A 87 -5.79 13.61 2.92
C ARG A 87 -4.51 12.81 2.71
N SER A 88 -4.56 11.49 2.88
CA SER A 88 -3.43 10.59 2.68
C SER A 88 -3.94 9.20 2.30
N ASN A 89 -3.11 8.43 1.59
CA ASN A 89 -3.35 7.01 1.28
C ASN A 89 -3.40 6.12 2.53
N ILE A 90 -2.78 6.57 3.62
CA ILE A 90 -2.53 5.79 4.82
C ILE A 90 -3.25 6.41 6.02
N GLY A 91 -4.00 5.59 6.77
CA GLY A 91 -4.65 5.97 8.02
C GLY A 91 -5.99 6.71 7.86
N TYR A 92 -6.48 6.87 6.62
CA TYR A 92 -7.74 7.55 6.34
C TYR A 92 -8.81 6.58 5.85
N ARG A 93 -10.07 6.96 6.07
CA ARG A 93 -11.24 6.24 5.57
C ARG A 93 -12.28 7.24 5.08
N LEU A 94 -13.01 6.88 4.03
CA LEU A 94 -14.27 7.53 3.70
C LEU A 94 -15.34 7.09 4.69
N GLU A 95 -15.73 7.99 5.60
CA GLU A 95 -16.73 7.73 6.63
C GLU A 95 -18.13 7.50 6.04
N LYS A 96 -18.85 6.50 6.57
CA LYS A 96 -20.13 6.01 5.98
C LYS A 96 -21.24 7.07 5.96
N ASP A 97 -21.23 7.94 6.95
CA ASP A 97 -22.25 8.97 7.20
C ASP A 97 -21.86 10.34 6.62
N VAL A 98 -20.63 10.45 6.09
CA VAL A 98 -20.10 11.70 5.56
C VAL A 98 -20.38 11.74 4.05
N GLN A 99 -21.43 12.50 3.70
CA GLN A 99 -21.71 13.09 2.39
C GLN A 99 -22.30 12.17 1.30
N LEU A 100 -23.09 12.80 0.42
CA LEU A 100 -23.63 12.17 -0.77
C LEU A 100 -22.50 12.00 -1.79
N THR A 101 -22.18 10.76 -2.13
CA THR A 101 -21.20 10.41 -3.15
C THR A 101 -21.86 10.25 -4.52
N LEU A 102 -21.07 10.34 -5.59
CA LEU A 102 -21.51 10.14 -6.97
C LEU A 102 -22.21 8.78 -7.19
N PRO A 103 -21.68 7.63 -6.72
CA PRO A 103 -22.41 6.35 -6.78
C PRO A 103 -23.78 6.43 -6.10
N ARG A 104 -23.85 6.98 -4.86
CA ARG A 104 -25.12 7.11 -4.13
C ARG A 104 -26.11 8.04 -4.85
N LEU A 105 -25.62 9.15 -5.41
CA LEU A 105 -26.43 10.10 -6.19
C LEU A 105 -27.05 9.44 -7.43
N LEU A 106 -26.29 8.59 -8.13
CA LEU A 106 -26.76 7.87 -9.32
C LEU A 106 -27.68 6.70 -8.94
N ALA A 107 -27.37 5.96 -7.87
CA ALA A 107 -28.23 4.91 -7.34
C ALA A 107 -29.64 5.45 -6.98
N GLN A 108 -29.72 6.65 -6.41
CA GLN A 108 -31.00 7.35 -6.17
C GLN A 108 -31.80 7.66 -7.46
N ARG A 109 -31.16 7.61 -8.63
CA ARG A 109 -31.81 7.72 -9.95
C ARG A 109 -32.01 6.38 -10.65
N GLY A 110 -31.88 5.27 -9.93
CA GLY A 110 -32.10 3.93 -10.45
C GLY A 110 -30.92 3.35 -11.23
N TYR A 111 -29.76 4.04 -11.25
CA TYR A 111 -28.55 3.48 -11.84
C TYR A 111 -28.09 2.26 -11.05
N ALA A 112 -27.63 1.22 -11.74
CA ALA A 112 -26.78 0.22 -11.13
C ALA A 112 -25.36 0.78 -11.01
N THR A 113 -24.70 0.60 -9.87
CA THR A 113 -23.39 1.21 -9.58
C THR A 113 -22.31 0.15 -9.39
N GLY A 114 -21.26 0.22 -10.20
CA GLY A 114 -20.16 -0.73 -10.22
C GLY A 114 -18.81 -0.03 -10.11
N GLY A 115 -17.89 -0.59 -9.33
CA GLY A 115 -16.51 -0.15 -9.23
C GLY A 115 -15.53 -1.31 -9.40
N THR A 116 -14.51 -1.13 -10.22
CA THR A 116 -13.40 -2.10 -10.40
C THR A 116 -12.08 -1.35 -10.34
N VAL A 117 -11.24 -1.68 -9.37
CA VAL A 117 -10.01 -0.92 -9.07
C VAL A 117 -8.74 -1.75 -9.10
N SER A 118 -7.64 -1.09 -9.44
CA SER A 118 -6.33 -1.75 -9.66
C SER A 118 -5.28 -1.39 -8.60
N ALA A 119 -5.55 -0.39 -7.74
CA ALA A 119 -4.67 0.03 -6.65
C ALA A 119 -5.12 -0.47 -5.26
N TYR A 120 -4.19 -1.00 -4.45
CA TYR A 120 -4.49 -1.49 -3.09
C TYR A 120 -5.05 -0.43 -2.15
N VAL A 121 -4.66 0.83 -2.33
CA VAL A 121 -5.18 1.96 -1.53
C VAL A 121 -6.66 2.26 -1.79
N LEU A 122 -7.25 1.65 -2.82
CA LEU A 122 -8.67 1.74 -3.13
C LEU A 122 -9.47 0.52 -2.61
N ARG A 123 -8.86 -0.37 -1.83
CA ARG A 123 -9.53 -1.57 -1.29
C ARG A 123 -10.78 -1.23 -0.47
N GLY A 124 -11.72 -2.17 -0.38
CA GLY A 124 -13.06 -1.91 0.16
C GLY A 124 -13.12 -1.48 1.65
N ASP A 125 -12.12 -1.82 2.47
CA ASP A 125 -12.09 -1.45 3.89
C ASP A 125 -11.90 0.06 4.14
N THR A 126 -11.34 0.78 3.16
CA THR A 126 -11.19 2.25 3.12
C THR A 126 -12.52 3.00 3.04
N GLY A 127 -13.64 2.29 2.94
CA GLY A 127 -14.98 2.88 2.84
C GLY A 127 -15.48 3.05 1.41
N LEU A 128 -14.60 2.98 0.40
CA LEU A 128 -14.95 3.15 -1.01
C LEU A 128 -15.92 2.11 -1.56
N ARG A 129 -16.02 0.93 -0.96
CA ARG A 129 -17.01 -0.08 -1.36
C ARG A 129 -18.43 0.32 -0.99
N SER A 130 -18.63 0.98 0.15
CA SER A 130 -19.97 1.20 0.73
C SER A 130 -20.93 1.98 -0.17
N PRO A 131 -20.48 2.92 -1.02
CA PRO A 131 -21.34 3.61 -1.98
C PRO A 131 -21.85 2.81 -3.18
N PHE A 132 -21.26 1.66 -3.50
CA PHE A 132 -21.53 0.93 -4.75
C PHE A 132 -22.37 -0.34 -4.51
N ASP A 133 -23.20 -0.71 -5.50
CA ASP A 133 -23.90 -2.00 -5.53
C ASP A 133 -22.93 -3.16 -5.76
N PHE A 134 -21.93 -2.93 -6.61
CA PHE A 134 -20.84 -3.87 -6.90
C PHE A 134 -19.49 -3.16 -6.80
N TYR A 135 -18.54 -3.76 -6.07
CA TYR A 135 -17.19 -3.22 -5.95
C TYR A 135 -16.16 -4.33 -5.86
N ASP A 136 -15.26 -4.39 -6.84
CA ASP A 136 -14.18 -5.38 -6.90
C ASP A 136 -12.81 -4.72 -6.80
N ALA A 137 -12.16 -5.01 -5.67
CA ALA A 137 -10.79 -4.63 -5.33
C ALA A 137 -9.99 -5.87 -4.88
N SER A 138 -10.31 -7.04 -5.46
CA SER A 138 -9.62 -8.29 -5.12
C SER A 138 -8.18 -8.25 -5.66
N MET A 139 -7.20 -8.45 -4.77
CA MET A 139 -5.76 -8.43 -5.04
C MET A 139 -5.07 -9.50 -4.21
N GLU A 140 -4.08 -10.18 -4.78
CA GLU A 140 -3.24 -11.11 -4.02
C GLU A 140 -2.28 -10.32 -3.14
N VAL A 141 -2.31 -10.58 -1.84
CA VAL A 141 -1.41 -9.94 -0.86
C VAL A 141 -0.42 -10.99 -0.37
N TRP A 142 0.88 -10.77 -0.60
CA TRP A 142 1.95 -11.58 -0.03
C TRP A 142 2.84 -10.75 0.91
N GLU A 143 3.42 -11.40 1.93
CA GLU A 143 4.08 -10.75 3.08
C GLU A 143 5.30 -9.87 2.72
N SER A 144 5.82 -9.95 1.49
CA SER A 144 7.02 -9.22 1.03
C SER A 144 6.77 -8.23 -0.12
N ALA A 145 5.53 -8.01 -0.55
CA ALA A 145 5.21 -7.06 -1.63
C ALA A 145 5.45 -5.60 -1.18
N THR A 146 5.73 -4.68 -2.11
CA THR A 146 5.58 -3.22 -1.93
C THR A 146 4.16 -2.76 -2.30
N LEU A 147 3.70 -1.57 -1.89
CA LEU A 147 2.34 -1.08 -2.19
C LEU A 147 2.13 -0.96 -3.69
N GLY A 148 3.15 -0.52 -4.42
CA GLY A 148 3.15 -0.49 -5.88
C GLY A 148 3.16 -1.88 -6.52
N ALA A 149 3.66 -2.90 -5.81
CA ALA A 149 3.58 -4.30 -6.25
C ALA A 149 2.24 -4.97 -5.89
N LEU A 150 1.49 -4.45 -4.90
CA LEU A 150 0.11 -4.85 -4.61
C LEU A 150 -0.85 -4.15 -5.56
N GLN A 151 -0.78 -4.57 -6.82
CA GLN A 151 -1.64 -4.11 -7.87
C GLN A 151 -2.41 -5.27 -8.49
N ARG A 152 -3.52 -4.95 -9.14
CA ARG A 152 -4.16 -5.85 -10.09
C ARG A 152 -3.87 -5.32 -11.50
N ARG A 153 -3.38 -6.19 -12.39
CA ARG A 153 -3.17 -5.83 -13.79
C ARG A 153 -4.45 -5.26 -14.40
N GLY A 154 -4.32 -4.20 -15.19
CA GLY A 154 -5.47 -3.50 -15.74
C GLY A 154 -6.33 -4.34 -16.69
N ASP A 155 -5.75 -5.35 -17.35
CA ASP A 155 -6.50 -6.29 -18.20
C ASP A 155 -7.44 -7.22 -17.40
N GLU A 156 -7.03 -7.62 -16.19
CA GLU A 156 -7.89 -8.33 -15.26
C GLU A 156 -9.02 -7.44 -14.72
N THR A 157 -8.70 -6.20 -14.36
CA THR A 157 -9.70 -5.20 -13.96
C THR A 157 -10.73 -4.99 -15.07
N ALA A 158 -10.29 -4.82 -16.32
CA ALA A 158 -11.17 -4.66 -17.47
C ALA A 158 -12.08 -5.88 -17.64
N ARG A 159 -11.55 -7.10 -17.50
CA ARG A 159 -12.34 -8.34 -17.58
C ARG A 159 -13.44 -8.38 -16.51
N VAL A 160 -13.14 -7.98 -15.28
CA VAL A 160 -14.13 -7.91 -14.20
C VAL A 160 -15.19 -6.87 -14.50
N ALA A 161 -14.80 -5.69 -15.01
CA ALA A 161 -15.73 -4.62 -15.39
C ALA A 161 -16.71 -5.09 -16.48
N LEU A 162 -16.20 -5.72 -17.55
CA LEU A 162 -17.01 -6.26 -18.64
C LEU A 162 -17.94 -7.37 -18.16
N GLY A 163 -17.46 -8.28 -17.30
CA GLY A 163 -18.30 -9.33 -16.71
C GLY A 163 -19.38 -8.79 -15.76
N TRP A 164 -19.18 -7.62 -15.15
CA TRP A 164 -20.24 -6.91 -14.44
C TRP A 164 -21.26 -6.28 -15.40
N LEU A 165 -20.81 -5.67 -16.51
CA LEU A 165 -21.70 -5.11 -17.53
C LEU A 165 -22.65 -6.16 -18.13
N ASP A 166 -22.22 -7.41 -18.27
CA ASP A 166 -23.09 -8.54 -18.69
C ASP A 166 -24.29 -8.75 -17.76
N LYS A 167 -24.15 -8.41 -16.47
CA LYS A 167 -25.18 -8.63 -15.43
C LYS A 167 -26.15 -7.46 -15.29
N VAL A 168 -25.73 -6.24 -15.64
CA VAL A 168 -26.49 -5.02 -15.36
C VAL A 168 -27.67 -4.79 -16.33
N GLN A 169 -27.68 -5.47 -17.49
CA GLN A 169 -28.77 -5.47 -18.49
C GLN A 169 -29.26 -4.05 -18.87
N SER A 170 -30.56 -3.88 -19.17
CA SER A 170 -31.18 -2.66 -19.74
C SER A 170 -31.32 -1.48 -18.76
N ARG A 171 -30.76 -1.58 -17.54
CA ARG A 171 -30.76 -0.47 -16.58
C ARG A 171 -29.67 0.55 -16.97
N PRO A 172 -29.89 1.86 -16.75
CA PRO A 172 -28.77 2.80 -16.77
C PRO A 172 -27.75 2.38 -15.70
N PHE A 173 -26.47 2.59 -15.97
CA PHE A 173 -25.40 2.15 -15.08
C PHE A 173 -24.33 3.21 -14.91
N PHE A 174 -23.67 3.17 -13.76
CA PHE A 174 -22.46 3.91 -13.45
C PHE A 174 -21.34 2.91 -13.24
N LEU A 175 -20.30 3.00 -14.06
CA LEU A 175 -19.08 2.22 -13.91
C LEU A 175 -17.93 3.15 -13.54
N PHE A 176 -17.32 2.90 -12.39
CA PHE A 176 -16.00 3.43 -12.05
C PHE A 176 -14.94 2.37 -12.39
N PHE A 177 -14.10 2.67 -13.38
CA PHE A 177 -13.07 1.78 -13.90
C PHE A 177 -11.69 2.40 -13.69
N HIS A 178 -10.87 1.78 -12.85
CA HIS A 178 -9.55 2.31 -12.49
C HIS A 178 -8.41 1.39 -12.95
N LEU A 179 -7.42 1.95 -13.64
CA LEU A 179 -6.18 1.30 -14.05
C LEU A 179 -5.00 1.74 -13.18
N PHE A 180 -4.04 0.85 -12.95
CA PHE A 180 -2.87 1.14 -12.12
C PHE A 180 -1.67 1.60 -12.96
N GLU A 181 -1.56 1.10 -14.18
CA GLU A 181 -0.59 1.58 -15.15
C GLU A 181 -0.90 3.07 -15.47
N PRO A 182 0.07 4.03 -15.43
CA PRO A 182 1.52 3.86 -15.35
C PRO A 182 2.24 4.04 -14.01
N HIS A 183 1.70 3.55 -12.89
CA HIS A 183 2.35 3.66 -11.58
C HIS A 183 3.62 2.78 -11.44
N SER A 184 4.58 3.23 -10.63
CA SER A 184 5.80 2.48 -10.23
C SER A 184 5.49 1.17 -9.46
N PRO A 185 6.18 0.04 -9.67
CA PRO A 185 7.30 -0.16 -10.59
C PRO A 185 6.82 -0.25 -12.05
N TYR A 186 7.49 0.48 -12.94
CA TYR A 186 7.13 0.51 -14.36
C TYR A 186 7.53 -0.81 -15.05
N GLU A 187 6.57 -1.72 -15.17
CA GLU A 187 6.71 -3.08 -15.70
C GLU A 187 5.78 -3.32 -16.91
N PRO A 188 5.91 -2.53 -18.00
CA PRO A 188 5.00 -2.65 -19.14
C PRO A 188 5.05 -4.04 -19.77
N VAL A 189 3.96 -4.44 -20.42
CA VAL A 189 3.86 -5.72 -21.12
C VAL A 189 4.36 -5.61 -22.56
N GLU A 190 4.72 -6.74 -23.19
CA GLU A 190 5.07 -6.73 -24.62
C GLU A 190 3.84 -6.39 -25.49
N PRO A 191 4.01 -5.65 -26.62
CA PRO A 191 5.29 -5.19 -27.19
C PRO A 191 5.82 -3.88 -26.59
N PHE A 192 5.12 -3.28 -25.62
CA PHE A 192 5.44 -1.95 -25.09
C PHE A 192 6.70 -1.94 -24.25
N LYS A 193 6.98 -3.04 -23.55
CA LYS A 193 8.25 -3.26 -22.84
C LYS A 193 9.45 -3.10 -23.77
N SER A 194 9.46 -3.80 -24.89
CA SER A 194 10.55 -3.70 -25.87
C SER A 194 10.52 -2.36 -26.62
N LYS A 195 9.34 -1.87 -27.01
CA LYS A 195 9.19 -0.62 -27.78
C LYS A 195 9.65 0.63 -27.02
N TYR A 196 9.38 0.69 -25.71
CA TYR A 196 9.67 1.83 -24.85
C TYR A 196 10.71 1.48 -23.77
N ALA A 197 11.67 0.59 -24.07
CA ALA A 197 12.67 0.15 -23.09
C ALA A 197 13.48 1.30 -22.45
N SER A 198 13.63 2.43 -23.14
CA SER A 198 14.32 3.64 -22.64
C SER A 198 13.42 4.54 -21.79
N SER A 199 12.10 4.32 -21.79
CA SER A 199 11.12 5.06 -21.00
C SER A 199 10.01 4.10 -20.54
N PRO A 200 10.28 3.28 -19.50
CA PRO A 200 9.31 2.29 -19.02
C PRO A 200 7.94 2.89 -18.65
N TYR A 201 7.92 4.12 -18.11
CA TYR A 201 6.68 4.87 -17.82
C TYR A 201 5.85 5.11 -19.10
N ASP A 202 6.47 5.53 -20.21
CA ASP A 202 5.76 5.65 -21.50
C ASP A 202 5.27 4.28 -22.02
N GLY A 203 6.02 3.22 -21.74
CA GLY A 203 5.58 1.85 -22.02
C GLY A 203 4.33 1.44 -21.24
N GLU A 204 4.22 1.89 -19.99
CA GLU A 204 3.04 1.65 -19.17
C GLU A 204 1.85 2.47 -19.65
N ILE A 205 2.05 3.73 -20.07
CA ILE A 205 0.99 4.53 -20.72
C ILE A 205 0.45 3.81 -21.94
N ALA A 206 1.31 3.25 -22.79
CA ALA A 206 0.89 2.47 -23.95
C ALA A 206 0.14 1.19 -23.56
N THR A 207 0.51 0.57 -22.43
CA THR A 207 -0.19 -0.59 -21.86
C THR A 207 -1.59 -0.22 -21.41
N ALA A 208 -1.73 0.88 -20.65
CA ALA A 208 -3.02 1.42 -20.23
C ALA A 208 -3.92 1.78 -21.43
N ASP A 209 -3.37 2.48 -22.44
CA ASP A 209 -4.10 2.81 -23.67
C ASP A 209 -4.61 1.56 -24.40
N ALA A 210 -3.78 0.51 -24.51
CA ALA A 210 -4.20 -0.74 -25.14
C ALA A 210 -5.33 -1.45 -24.37
N ILE A 211 -5.33 -1.37 -23.03
CA ILE A 211 -6.42 -1.87 -22.19
C ILE A 211 -7.70 -1.07 -22.44
N VAL A 212 -7.60 0.26 -22.43
CA VAL A 212 -8.71 1.17 -22.75
C VAL A 212 -9.25 0.91 -24.16
N GLY A 213 -8.38 0.69 -25.15
CA GLY A 213 -8.77 0.38 -26.53
C GLY A 213 -9.57 -0.92 -26.64
N ARG A 214 -9.13 -1.98 -25.95
CA ARG A 214 -9.90 -3.24 -25.88
C ARG A 214 -11.25 -3.05 -25.18
N PHE A 215 -11.27 -2.26 -24.10
CA PHE A 215 -12.50 -1.94 -23.39
C PHE A 215 -13.48 -1.15 -24.27
N PHE A 216 -13.03 -0.13 -25.00
CA PHE A 216 -13.85 0.62 -25.96
C PHE A 216 -14.35 -0.25 -27.11
N ALA A 217 -13.53 -1.13 -27.65
CA ALA A 217 -13.98 -2.08 -28.67
C ALA A 217 -15.10 -3.01 -28.16
N ASP A 218 -15.06 -3.39 -26.88
CA ASP A 218 -16.15 -4.14 -26.26
C ASP A 218 -17.43 -3.30 -26.09
N LEU A 219 -17.30 -2.05 -25.65
CA LEU A 219 -18.43 -1.12 -25.59
C LEU A 219 -19.05 -0.86 -26.97
N ASP A 220 -18.24 -0.76 -28.02
CA ASP A 220 -18.72 -0.62 -29.41
C ASP A 220 -19.56 -1.84 -29.83
N ARG A 221 -19.07 -3.06 -29.56
CA ARG A 221 -19.80 -4.31 -29.86
C ARG A 221 -21.15 -4.39 -29.13
N ARG A 222 -21.25 -3.79 -27.95
CA ARG A 222 -22.49 -3.71 -27.15
C ARG A 222 -23.39 -2.53 -27.54
N GLY A 223 -22.94 -1.65 -28.44
CA GLY A 223 -23.64 -0.40 -28.77
C GLY A 223 -23.66 0.62 -27.63
N LEU A 224 -22.79 0.47 -26.63
CA LEU A 224 -22.72 1.31 -25.44
C LEU A 224 -21.83 2.54 -25.66
N TYR A 225 -20.71 2.41 -26.39
CA TYR A 225 -19.73 3.49 -26.53
C TYR A 225 -20.38 4.80 -26.97
N ASP A 226 -21.17 4.80 -28.05
CA ASP A 226 -21.83 6.00 -28.56
C ASP A 226 -22.90 6.55 -27.61
N GLN A 227 -23.62 5.69 -26.89
CA GLN A 227 -24.70 6.10 -25.99
C GLN A 227 -24.22 6.61 -24.62
N SER A 228 -23.01 6.25 -24.22
CA SER A 228 -22.46 6.57 -22.90
C SER A 228 -21.93 8.00 -22.78
N LEU A 229 -22.04 8.55 -21.56
CA LEU A 229 -21.12 9.55 -21.05
C LEU A 229 -19.84 8.82 -20.61
N ILE A 230 -18.71 9.16 -21.21
CA ILE A 230 -17.40 8.62 -20.85
C ILE A 230 -16.52 9.77 -20.40
N ILE A 231 -15.99 9.69 -19.19
CA ILE A 231 -15.00 10.62 -18.65
C ILE A 231 -13.71 9.83 -18.43
N LEU A 232 -12.60 10.28 -18.99
CA LEU A 232 -11.26 9.74 -18.73
C LEU A 232 -10.41 10.80 -18.07
N CYS A 233 -9.76 10.46 -16.96
CA CYS A 233 -8.81 11.34 -16.31
C CYS A 233 -7.63 10.59 -15.67
N GLY A 234 -6.54 11.33 -15.45
CA GLY A 234 -5.56 10.97 -14.43
C GLY A 234 -6.07 11.43 -13.06
N ASP A 235 -5.80 10.67 -12.01
CA ASP A 235 -6.12 11.06 -10.64
C ASP A 235 -5.06 12.01 -10.05
N HIS A 236 -3.81 11.81 -10.43
CA HIS A 236 -2.68 12.74 -10.30
C HIS A 236 -1.60 12.35 -11.33
N GLY A 237 -0.47 13.07 -11.34
CA GLY A 237 0.67 12.78 -12.20
C GLY A 237 1.81 12.05 -11.48
N GLU A 238 3.02 12.15 -12.04
CA GLU A 238 4.22 11.44 -11.59
C GLU A 238 5.46 12.34 -11.72
N GLY A 239 6.34 12.29 -10.71
CA GLY A 239 7.52 13.15 -10.65
C GLY A 239 8.54 12.88 -11.75
N LEU A 240 8.90 11.61 -11.99
CA LEU A 240 9.88 11.18 -13.00
C LEU A 240 11.25 11.88 -12.89
N GLY A 241 11.60 12.37 -11.69
CA GLY A 241 12.80 13.13 -11.40
C GLY A 241 12.69 14.63 -11.66
N ASP A 242 11.57 15.12 -12.19
CA ASP A 242 11.29 16.56 -12.25
C ASP A 242 11.28 17.14 -10.83
N HIS A 243 11.98 18.26 -10.66
CA HIS A 243 12.24 18.90 -9.37
C HIS A 243 12.82 18.00 -8.26
N GLY A 244 13.34 16.81 -8.62
CA GLY A 244 13.99 15.86 -7.73
C GLY A 244 13.08 14.79 -7.14
N GLU A 245 11.76 14.84 -7.35
CA GLU A 245 10.84 13.78 -6.91
C GLU A 245 10.77 12.67 -7.97
N GLN A 246 11.03 11.42 -7.58
CA GLN A 246 11.00 10.29 -8.52
C GLN A 246 9.57 9.81 -8.78
N GLU A 247 8.79 9.68 -7.72
CA GLU A 247 7.39 9.25 -7.75
C GLU A 247 6.48 10.46 -7.47
N HIS A 248 5.56 10.37 -6.52
CA HIS A 248 4.61 11.42 -6.19
C HIS A 248 4.30 11.43 -4.69
N GLY A 249 3.56 12.47 -4.27
CA GLY A 249 3.03 12.60 -2.92
C GLY A 249 3.62 13.76 -2.13
N VAL A 250 4.80 14.26 -2.47
CA VAL A 250 5.54 15.22 -1.63
C VAL A 250 5.53 16.65 -2.15
N LEU A 251 5.69 16.84 -3.46
CA LEU A 251 5.71 18.17 -4.08
C LEU A 251 4.38 18.49 -4.76
N LEU A 252 4.20 19.76 -5.17
CA LEU A 252 2.98 20.26 -5.79
C LEU A 252 3.29 20.96 -7.11
N TYR A 253 4.24 20.44 -7.89
CA TYR A 253 4.51 20.95 -9.24
C TYR A 253 3.54 20.36 -10.27
N ARG A 254 3.53 20.93 -11.48
CA ARG A 254 2.62 20.53 -12.57
C ARG A 254 2.77 19.08 -12.98
N GLU A 255 3.95 18.48 -12.91
CA GLU A 255 4.17 17.07 -13.25
C GLU A 255 3.32 16.10 -12.42
N VAL A 256 2.95 16.46 -11.19
CA VAL A 256 2.11 15.64 -10.31
C VAL A 256 0.67 16.15 -10.19
N LEU A 257 0.37 17.36 -10.68
CA LEU A 257 -0.97 17.97 -10.58
C LEU A 257 -1.70 18.09 -11.91
N HIS A 258 -1.01 18.33 -13.03
CA HIS A 258 -1.62 18.52 -14.35
C HIS A 258 -1.93 17.18 -15.01
N VAL A 259 -3.20 16.79 -14.93
CA VAL A 259 -3.71 15.48 -15.37
C VAL A 259 -4.51 15.63 -16.66
N PRO A 260 -4.62 14.57 -17.49
CA PRO A 260 -5.58 14.60 -18.58
C PRO A 260 -7.00 14.57 -18.03
N LEU A 261 -7.91 15.25 -18.71
CA LEU A 261 -9.35 15.17 -18.51
C LEU A 261 -10.06 15.28 -19.86
N ILE A 262 -10.74 14.21 -20.26
CA ILE A 262 -11.49 14.12 -21.52
C ILE A 262 -12.93 13.72 -21.21
N VAL A 263 -13.90 14.46 -21.75
CA VAL A 263 -15.34 14.21 -21.56
C VAL A 263 -15.99 13.93 -22.91
N LYS A 264 -16.40 12.69 -23.15
CA LYS A 264 -17.20 12.29 -24.31
C LYS A 264 -18.67 12.20 -23.90
N LEU A 265 -19.50 13.05 -24.48
CA LEU A 265 -20.94 13.04 -24.25
C LEU A 265 -21.65 12.00 -25.12
N PRO A 266 -22.86 11.55 -24.74
CA PRO A 266 -23.68 10.69 -25.58
C PRO A 266 -23.85 11.26 -27.00
N ARG A 267 -23.72 10.40 -28.01
CA ARG A 267 -23.78 10.73 -29.44
C ARG A 267 -22.74 11.78 -29.86
N GLN A 268 -21.56 11.75 -29.24
CA GLN A 268 -20.43 12.63 -29.54
C GLN A 268 -20.78 14.12 -29.52
N ARG A 269 -21.74 14.50 -28.66
CA ARG A 269 -22.17 15.89 -28.56
C ARG A 269 -20.97 16.74 -28.09
N LEU A 270 -20.70 17.84 -28.79
CA LEU A 270 -19.54 18.71 -28.56
C LEU A 270 -18.17 18.05 -28.84
N ALA A 271 -18.11 16.98 -29.64
CA ALA A 271 -16.84 16.39 -30.09
C ALA A 271 -15.92 17.41 -30.79
N GLY A 272 -14.61 17.17 -30.67
CA GLY A 272 -13.55 18.02 -31.22
C GLY A 272 -13.35 19.36 -30.49
N ARG A 273 -14.05 19.61 -29.38
CA ARG A 273 -13.89 20.85 -28.60
C ARG A 273 -12.68 20.74 -27.68
N ARG A 274 -11.97 21.86 -27.53
CA ARG A 274 -10.89 22.03 -26.56
C ARG A 274 -11.21 23.20 -25.63
N VAL A 275 -10.94 23.04 -24.35
CA VAL A 275 -11.27 24.02 -23.30
C VAL A 275 -9.99 24.36 -22.54
N ALA A 276 -9.55 25.62 -22.67
CA ALA A 276 -8.36 26.13 -21.99
C ALA A 276 -8.63 26.60 -20.55
N ALA A 277 -9.90 26.86 -20.20
CA ALA A 277 -10.29 27.28 -18.85
C ALA A 277 -9.87 26.22 -17.81
N PRO A 278 -9.33 26.60 -16.63
CA PRO A 278 -8.84 25.65 -15.64
C PRO A 278 -9.97 24.72 -15.18
N ALA A 279 -9.80 23.42 -15.37
CA ALA A 279 -10.65 22.33 -14.90
C ALA A 279 -10.03 21.67 -13.66
N GLN A 280 -10.85 21.03 -12.83
CA GLN A 280 -10.42 20.37 -11.61
C GLN A 280 -11.23 19.11 -11.35
N LEU A 281 -10.64 18.14 -10.66
CA LEU A 281 -11.27 16.82 -10.48
C LEU A 281 -12.61 16.86 -9.71
N VAL A 282 -12.83 17.87 -8.83
CA VAL A 282 -14.14 18.07 -8.17
C VAL A 282 -15.27 18.46 -9.13
N ASP A 283 -14.96 18.89 -10.36
CA ASP A 283 -15.96 19.23 -11.38
C ASP A 283 -16.65 17.99 -11.97
N ILE A 284 -16.10 16.78 -11.79
CA ILE A 284 -16.63 15.54 -12.37
C ILE A 284 -18.04 15.25 -11.85
N LEU A 285 -18.26 15.33 -10.54
CA LEU A 285 -19.57 15.08 -9.94
C LEU A 285 -20.66 16.03 -10.46
N PRO A 286 -20.52 17.37 -10.38
CA PRO A 286 -21.54 18.28 -10.90
C PRO A 286 -21.75 18.13 -12.42
N THR A 287 -20.71 17.76 -13.18
CA THR A 287 -20.83 17.46 -14.62
C THR A 287 -21.71 16.25 -14.90
N ILE A 288 -21.41 15.12 -14.23
CA ILE A 288 -22.22 13.91 -14.38
C ILE A 288 -23.65 14.20 -13.92
N ALA A 289 -23.80 14.91 -12.80
CA ALA A 289 -25.09 15.28 -12.28
C ALA A 289 -25.90 16.10 -13.31
N GLU A 290 -25.31 17.11 -13.95
CA GLU A 290 -25.99 17.87 -15.01
C GLU A 290 -26.42 16.97 -16.18
N VAL A 291 -25.52 16.13 -16.71
CA VAL A 291 -25.78 15.32 -17.92
C VAL A 291 -26.91 14.32 -17.68
N VAL A 292 -27.03 13.76 -16.48
CA VAL A 292 -28.07 12.78 -16.14
C VAL A 292 -29.36 13.43 -15.60
N GLY A 293 -29.45 14.76 -15.59
CA GLY A 293 -30.60 15.49 -15.04
C GLY A 293 -30.72 15.35 -13.52
N ALA A 294 -29.58 15.20 -12.84
CA ALA A 294 -29.50 15.16 -11.40
C ALA A 294 -29.38 16.53 -10.73
N LYS A 295 -30.04 16.66 -9.57
CA LYS A 295 -29.84 17.81 -8.69
C LYS A 295 -28.42 17.77 -8.15
N VAL A 296 -27.63 18.76 -8.51
CA VAL A 296 -26.29 18.97 -7.96
C VAL A 296 -26.42 19.28 -6.47
N PRO A 297 -25.67 18.59 -5.58
CA PRO A 297 -25.64 18.93 -4.16
C PRO A 297 -25.21 20.37 -3.92
N ALA A 298 -25.82 21.04 -2.94
CA ALA A 298 -25.47 22.41 -2.59
C ALA A 298 -24.08 22.47 -1.92
N GLY A 299 -23.35 23.56 -2.16
CA GLY A 299 -22.06 23.81 -1.51
C GLY A 299 -20.94 22.88 -1.96
N LEU A 300 -21.00 22.35 -3.19
CA LEU A 300 -19.83 21.74 -3.82
C LEU A 300 -18.94 22.85 -4.42
N PRO A 301 -17.60 22.75 -4.30
CA PRO A 301 -16.67 23.68 -4.93
C PRO A 301 -16.62 23.53 -6.46
N GLY A 302 -16.88 22.32 -6.97
CA GLY A 302 -16.87 22.02 -8.40
C GLY A 302 -18.02 22.67 -9.17
N ARG A 303 -17.77 22.93 -10.45
CA ARG A 303 -18.75 23.40 -11.44
C ARG A 303 -18.87 22.37 -12.55
N SER A 304 -19.95 22.39 -13.31
CA SER A 304 -20.03 21.54 -14.49
C SER A 304 -18.96 21.93 -15.51
N LEU A 305 -18.32 20.92 -16.08
CA LEU A 305 -17.39 21.02 -17.20
C LEU A 305 -18.10 21.42 -18.49
N ILE A 306 -19.43 21.25 -18.57
CA ILE A 306 -20.22 21.62 -19.74
C ILE A 306 -20.38 23.14 -19.78
N GLY A 307 -19.72 23.79 -20.75
CA GLY A 307 -19.74 25.24 -20.87
C GLY A 307 -18.78 25.96 -19.90
N LEU A 308 -17.83 25.22 -19.31
CA LEU A 308 -16.77 25.79 -18.48
C LEU A 308 -16.03 26.90 -19.25
N SER A 309 -15.91 28.06 -18.63
CA SER A 309 -15.27 29.26 -19.18
C SER A 309 -14.81 30.18 -18.07
N GLY A 310 -13.95 31.14 -18.43
CA GLY A 310 -13.35 32.08 -17.49
C GLY A 310 -12.18 31.48 -16.72
N ASP A 311 -11.44 32.36 -16.06
CA ASP A 311 -10.33 31.97 -15.21
C ASP A 311 -10.81 31.67 -13.78
N ARG A 312 -10.08 30.79 -13.09
CA ARG A 312 -10.29 30.49 -11.67
C ARG A 312 -9.04 29.85 -11.08
N ALA A 313 -8.77 30.19 -9.82
CA ALA A 313 -7.75 29.51 -9.03
C ALA A 313 -8.24 28.12 -8.59
N ILE A 314 -7.36 27.13 -8.75
CA ILE A 314 -7.53 25.75 -8.33
C ILE A 314 -6.63 25.51 -7.12
N TYR A 315 -7.21 24.99 -6.04
CA TYR A 315 -6.48 24.68 -4.82
C TYR A 315 -5.92 23.27 -4.85
N SER A 316 -4.66 23.06 -4.48
CA SER A 316 -4.10 21.73 -4.25
C SER A 316 -3.32 21.68 -2.93
N GLU A 317 -3.17 20.49 -2.35
CA GLU A 317 -2.44 20.28 -1.11
C GLU A 317 -1.72 18.93 -1.08
N THR A 318 -0.68 18.84 -0.26
CA THR A 318 -0.20 17.55 0.24
C THR A 318 0.16 17.63 1.72
N MET A 319 -0.42 16.69 2.46
CA MET A 319 -0.14 16.47 3.87
C MET A 319 0.92 15.40 4.09
N TYR A 320 1.33 14.66 3.05
CA TYR A 320 2.29 13.56 3.16
C TYR A 320 3.60 13.96 3.88
N PRO A 321 4.32 15.03 3.49
CA PRO A 321 5.55 15.41 4.18
C PRO A 321 5.32 15.78 5.66
N ARG A 322 4.16 16.33 5.97
CA ARG A 322 3.80 16.66 7.35
C ARG A 322 3.48 15.44 8.19
N LEU A 323 2.75 14.48 7.62
CA LEU A 323 2.26 13.30 8.32
C LEU A 323 3.33 12.22 8.49
N HIS A 324 4.26 12.11 7.53
CA HIS A 324 5.20 10.97 7.46
C HIS A 324 6.67 11.39 7.61
N LEU A 325 7.04 12.64 7.28
CA LEU A 325 8.45 13.09 7.26
C LEU A 325 8.79 14.11 8.35
N GLY A 326 7.78 14.68 9.03
CA GLY A 326 7.97 15.76 10.00
C GLY A 326 8.35 17.10 9.35
N TRP A 327 8.09 17.25 8.05
CA TRP A 327 8.37 18.45 7.28
C TRP A 327 7.13 19.33 7.17
N SER A 328 7.20 20.45 6.45
CA SER A 328 6.01 21.25 6.18
C SER A 328 5.11 20.53 5.18
N GLN A 329 3.81 20.63 5.38
CA GLN A 329 2.85 20.43 4.30
C GLN A 329 3.06 21.46 3.19
N LEU A 330 2.54 21.17 1.99
CA LEU A 330 2.46 22.15 0.91
C LEU A 330 1.00 22.44 0.55
N ARG A 331 0.74 23.67 0.11
CA ARG A 331 -0.55 24.11 -0.45
C ARG A 331 -0.27 24.94 -1.69
N SER A 332 -1.13 24.91 -2.69
CA SER A 332 -0.96 25.72 -3.90
C SER A 332 -2.25 26.30 -4.44
N LEU A 333 -2.09 27.36 -5.24
CA LEU A 333 -3.14 27.93 -6.09
C LEU A 333 -2.62 27.99 -7.52
N THR A 334 -3.35 27.38 -8.46
CA THR A 334 -3.02 27.38 -9.89
C THR A 334 -4.16 27.99 -10.68
N ASP A 335 -3.89 28.95 -11.56
CA ASP A 335 -4.87 29.51 -12.50
C ASP A 335 -4.42 29.31 -13.96
N THR A 336 -4.88 30.13 -14.92
CA THR A 336 -4.42 30.04 -16.32
C THR A 336 -2.98 30.47 -16.56
N SER A 337 -2.42 31.29 -15.68
CA SER A 337 -1.14 31.99 -15.88
C SER A 337 -0.13 31.72 -14.78
N ASP A 338 -0.60 31.54 -13.54
CA ASP A 338 0.24 31.50 -12.36
C ASP A 338 0.06 30.20 -11.59
N HIS A 339 1.15 29.73 -11.00
CA HIS A 339 1.13 28.69 -9.98
C HIS A 339 1.93 29.14 -8.76
N TYR A 340 1.22 29.35 -7.64
CA TYR A 340 1.81 29.68 -6.36
C TYR A 340 1.85 28.46 -5.45
N ILE A 341 3.03 28.15 -4.92
CA ILE A 341 3.24 27.05 -3.96
C ILE A 341 3.67 27.65 -2.61
N GLU A 342 2.82 27.45 -1.60
CA GLU A 342 3.14 27.76 -0.22
C GLU A 342 3.98 26.65 0.40
N SER A 343 5.17 27.04 0.87
CA SER A 343 6.12 26.23 1.61
C SER A 343 6.92 27.15 2.56
N PRO A 344 7.86 26.64 3.37
CA PRO A 344 8.80 27.47 4.12
C PRO A 344 9.65 28.39 3.21
N ALA A 345 9.81 28.05 1.94
CA ALA A 345 10.40 28.88 0.90
C ALA A 345 9.43 29.00 -0.30
N PRO A 346 8.41 29.88 -0.22
CA PRO A 346 7.33 29.91 -1.21
C PRO A 346 7.80 30.25 -2.62
N GLU A 347 7.07 29.74 -3.60
CA GLU A 347 7.40 29.87 -5.01
C GLU A 347 6.21 30.39 -5.82
N LEU A 348 6.51 31.14 -6.88
CA LEU A 348 5.53 31.56 -7.87
C LEU A 348 6.12 31.32 -9.25
N PHE A 349 5.35 30.68 -10.13
CA PHE A 349 5.73 30.41 -11.52
C PHE A 349 4.72 31.03 -12.48
N ASP A 350 5.22 31.59 -13.58
CA ASP A 350 4.42 31.94 -14.76
C ASP A 350 4.35 30.70 -15.64
N ILE A 351 3.29 29.91 -15.48
CA ILE A 351 3.12 28.61 -16.14
C ILE A 351 2.76 28.75 -17.63
N ALA A 352 2.38 29.95 -18.09
CA ALA A 352 2.16 30.22 -19.50
C ALA A 352 3.49 30.39 -20.24
N ALA A 353 4.48 31.05 -19.61
CA ALA A 353 5.83 31.23 -20.17
C ALA A 353 6.80 30.10 -19.80
N ASP A 354 6.61 29.47 -18.65
CA ASP A 354 7.44 28.40 -18.09
C ASP A 354 6.59 27.22 -17.57
N PRO A 355 6.02 26.39 -18.48
CA PRO A 355 5.21 25.23 -18.09
C PRO A 355 5.97 24.18 -17.28
N GLY A 356 7.32 24.22 -17.29
CA GLY A 356 8.18 23.31 -16.54
C GLY A 356 8.58 23.82 -15.16
N GLU A 357 8.10 25.01 -14.78
CA GLU A 357 8.27 25.61 -13.45
C GLU A 357 9.72 25.73 -12.98
N LYS A 358 10.62 26.07 -13.90
CA LYS A 358 12.06 26.15 -13.64
C LYS A 358 12.48 27.49 -13.05
N LYS A 359 11.75 28.57 -13.31
CA LYS A 359 12.07 29.93 -12.86
C LYS A 359 11.06 30.42 -11.81
N ASN A 360 11.48 30.43 -10.55
CA ASN A 360 10.73 31.07 -9.48
C ASN A 360 10.77 32.61 -9.63
N ILE A 361 9.61 33.23 -9.87
CA ILE A 361 9.43 34.67 -10.08
C ILE A 361 8.77 35.38 -8.89
N ARG A 362 8.70 34.74 -7.72
CA ARG A 362 8.06 35.29 -6.50
C ARG A 362 8.59 36.67 -6.13
N ASP A 363 9.91 36.87 -6.22
CA ASP A 363 10.55 38.14 -5.86
C ASP A 363 10.39 39.24 -6.91
N GLU A 364 10.11 38.85 -8.16
CA GLU A 364 9.76 39.75 -9.28
C GLU A 364 8.30 40.22 -9.15
N ARG A 365 7.39 39.33 -8.72
CA ARG A 365 5.93 39.56 -8.58
C ARG A 365 5.44 39.46 -7.13
N ARG A 366 6.07 40.24 -6.25
CA ARG A 366 5.84 40.15 -4.79
C ARG A 366 4.41 40.49 -4.36
N ARG A 367 3.75 41.42 -5.06
CA ARG A 367 2.38 41.84 -4.69
C ARG A 367 1.38 40.75 -5.02
N GLU A 368 1.52 40.16 -6.21
CA GLU A 368 0.71 39.05 -6.70
C GLU A 368 0.92 37.82 -5.81
N SER A 369 2.18 37.45 -5.54
CA SER A 369 2.51 36.36 -4.62
C SER A 369 1.91 36.57 -3.23
N ARG A 370 1.93 37.79 -2.70
CA ARG A 370 1.33 38.09 -1.40
C ARG A 370 -0.19 37.93 -1.41
N ALA A 371 -0.86 38.35 -2.47
CA ALA A 371 -2.30 38.19 -2.61
C ALA A 371 -2.71 36.69 -2.64
N LEU A 372 -1.97 35.87 -3.40
CA LEU A 372 -2.18 34.41 -3.45
C LEU A 372 -1.92 33.75 -2.08
N ALA A 373 -0.89 34.20 -1.37
CA ALA A 373 -0.64 33.75 0.01
C ALA A 373 -1.80 34.11 0.94
N ASP A 374 -2.29 35.35 0.90
CA ASP A 374 -3.42 35.80 1.71
C ASP A 374 -4.71 35.03 1.36
N ASP A 375 -4.92 34.63 0.10
CA ASP A 375 -6.03 33.77 -0.30
C ASP A 375 -5.94 32.35 0.29
N LEU A 376 -4.75 31.73 0.32
CA LEU A 376 -4.53 30.43 0.96
C LEU A 376 -4.77 30.45 2.47
N THR A 377 -4.57 31.59 3.15
CA THR A 377 -4.88 31.70 4.59
C THR A 377 -6.37 31.53 4.91
N LYS A 378 -7.25 31.75 3.93
CA LYS A 378 -8.71 31.58 4.07
C LYS A 378 -9.13 30.12 4.05
N ILE A 379 -8.27 29.22 3.56
CA ILE A 379 -8.53 27.79 3.46
C ILE A 379 -8.04 27.10 4.74
N PRO A 380 -8.92 26.37 5.47
CA PRO A 380 -8.57 25.77 6.74
C PRO A 380 -7.59 24.61 6.56
N LEU A 381 -6.48 24.65 7.33
CA LEU A 381 -5.48 23.60 7.27
C LEU A 381 -5.95 22.27 7.90
N ASN A 382 -6.81 22.31 8.92
CA ASN A 382 -7.32 21.17 9.71
C ASN A 382 -6.33 20.00 9.84
N LEU A 383 -5.42 20.10 10.82
CA LEU A 383 -4.37 19.11 11.08
C LEU A 383 -4.84 17.91 11.92
N GLU A 384 -6.13 17.82 12.27
CA GLU A 384 -6.64 16.78 13.16
C GLU A 384 -6.42 15.40 12.55
N PRO A 385 -5.62 14.53 13.18
CA PRO A 385 -5.41 13.17 12.67
C PRO A 385 -6.71 12.39 12.85
N GLN A 386 -7.30 11.92 11.75
CA GLN A 386 -8.40 10.98 11.82
C GLN A 386 -7.85 9.55 11.80
N ARG A 387 -8.28 8.78 12.81
CA ARG A 387 -7.98 7.37 13.13
C ARG A 387 -6.49 6.96 13.03
N ARG A 388 -5.94 6.47 14.15
CA ARG A 388 -4.68 5.71 14.11
C ARG A 388 -4.92 4.41 13.31
N ALA A 389 -4.17 4.19 12.24
CA ALA A 389 -4.09 2.90 11.57
C ALA A 389 -3.84 1.81 12.63
N ASP A 390 -4.49 0.65 12.50
CA ASP A 390 -4.26 -0.46 13.43
C ASP A 390 -2.92 -1.17 13.15
N ALA A 391 -2.52 -2.11 14.01
CA ALA A 391 -1.22 -2.77 13.88
C ALA A 391 -1.11 -3.61 12.61
N GLU A 392 -2.21 -4.20 12.14
CA GLU A 392 -2.25 -5.00 10.93
C GLU A 392 -2.10 -4.12 9.68
N GLU A 393 -2.81 -3.00 9.63
CA GLU A 393 -2.66 -2.01 8.57
C GLU A 393 -1.25 -1.42 8.53
N ARG A 394 -0.66 -1.10 9.69
CA ARG A 394 0.73 -0.64 9.78
C ARG A 394 1.75 -1.69 9.34
N ALA A 395 1.60 -2.94 9.79
CA ALA A 395 2.50 -4.02 9.40
C ALA A 395 2.45 -4.29 7.90
N ARG A 396 1.26 -4.23 7.30
CA ARG A 396 1.09 -4.28 5.84
C ARG A 396 1.79 -3.09 5.20
N LEU A 397 1.51 -1.86 5.62
CA LEU A 397 2.12 -0.66 5.01
C LEU A 397 3.65 -0.60 5.14
N ALA A 398 4.21 -1.07 6.25
CA ALA A 398 5.66 -1.18 6.47
C ALA A 398 6.29 -2.27 5.60
N ALA A 399 5.63 -3.43 5.43
CA ALA A 399 6.04 -4.44 4.46
C ALA A 399 6.01 -3.88 3.03
N LEU A 400 5.11 -2.92 2.80
CA LEU A 400 4.81 -2.34 1.50
C LEU A 400 5.75 -1.20 1.07
N GLY A 401 6.82 -0.92 1.83
CA GLY A 401 7.85 0.05 1.45
C GLY A 401 7.48 1.52 1.62
N TYR A 402 6.31 1.81 2.20
CA TYR A 402 5.92 3.17 2.55
C TYR A 402 6.27 3.50 4.01
N LEU A 403 6.49 4.79 4.22
CA LEU A 403 6.54 5.37 5.56
C LEU A 403 5.16 5.22 6.19
N SER A 404 5.07 4.34 7.20
CA SER A 404 3.82 4.00 7.88
C SER A 404 3.71 4.68 9.25
N GLY A 405 4.78 5.36 9.67
CA GLY A 405 4.90 5.99 10.97
C GLY A 405 4.36 7.41 10.98
N ALA A 406 3.71 7.77 12.09
CA ALA A 406 3.41 9.16 12.38
C ALA A 406 4.74 9.92 12.55
N ALA A 407 4.89 11.02 11.81
CA ALA A 407 6.02 11.94 11.94
C ALA A 407 6.29 12.32 13.40
N ALA A 408 7.56 12.51 13.72
CA ALA A 408 7.97 13.06 15.02
C ALA A 408 7.36 14.46 15.21
N GLN A 409 7.00 14.80 16.45
CA GLN A 409 6.60 16.18 16.76
C GLN A 409 7.84 17.08 16.66
N SER A 410 7.89 17.93 15.63
CA SER A 410 8.92 18.98 15.52
C SER A 410 8.61 20.13 16.47
N SER A 411 9.57 20.49 17.32
CA SER A 411 9.54 21.70 18.15
C SER A 411 10.17 22.93 17.46
N GLY A 412 10.74 22.75 16.26
CA GLY A 412 11.39 23.80 15.47
C GLY A 412 10.66 24.13 14.16
N PRO A 413 11.17 25.10 13.37
CA PRO A 413 10.62 25.41 12.05
C PRO A 413 10.66 24.16 11.17
N LEU A 414 9.55 23.90 10.49
CA LEU A 414 9.42 22.72 9.64
C LEU A 414 10.33 22.85 8.41
N LYS A 415 10.98 21.73 8.06
CA LYS A 415 11.83 21.62 6.87
C LYS A 415 10.99 21.83 5.60
N ASN A 416 11.58 22.46 4.58
CA ASN A 416 10.97 22.62 3.26
C ASN A 416 11.13 21.33 2.44
N PRO A 417 10.04 20.65 2.02
CA PRO A 417 10.12 19.37 1.30
C PRO A 417 11.01 19.40 0.06
N ARG A 418 10.96 20.48 -0.72
CA ARG A 418 11.77 20.63 -1.95
C ARG A 418 13.28 20.49 -1.70
N ASP A 419 13.76 21.11 -0.61
CA ASP A 419 15.20 21.16 -0.30
C ASP A 419 15.73 19.81 0.22
N HIS A 420 14.83 18.88 0.54
CA HIS A 420 15.15 17.60 1.17
C HIS A 420 14.66 16.39 0.37
N ILE A 421 14.01 16.59 -0.77
CA ILE A 421 13.36 15.53 -1.56
C ILE A 421 14.32 14.37 -1.93
N GLN A 422 15.61 14.66 -2.12
CA GLN A 422 16.59 13.64 -2.54
C GLN A 422 16.82 12.56 -1.47
N VAL A 423 16.43 12.78 -0.21
CA VAL A 423 16.49 11.74 0.83
C VAL A 423 15.54 10.59 0.53
N LEU A 424 14.41 10.84 -0.16
CA LEU A 424 13.41 9.80 -0.45
C LEU A 424 13.98 8.70 -1.34
N ALA A 425 14.80 9.06 -2.33
CA ALA A 425 15.50 8.08 -3.16
C ALA A 425 16.45 7.18 -2.32
N LYS A 426 17.11 7.73 -1.30
CA LYS A 426 17.95 6.95 -0.38
C LYS A 426 17.11 6.01 0.49
N ILE A 427 15.94 6.47 0.95
CA ILE A 427 14.99 5.65 1.71
C ILE A 427 14.41 4.53 0.82
N GLN A 428 14.04 4.81 -0.43
CA GLN A 428 13.60 3.76 -1.36
C GLN A 428 14.72 2.72 -1.58
N GLN A 429 15.97 3.16 -1.68
CA GLN A 429 17.11 2.27 -1.82
C GLN A 429 17.33 1.34 -0.61
N THR A 430 17.02 1.76 0.62
CA THR A 430 17.11 0.85 1.79
C THR A 430 16.10 -0.30 1.68
N PHE A 431 14.90 -0.04 1.14
CA PHE A 431 13.91 -1.10 0.88
C PHE A 431 14.38 -2.07 -0.20
N VAL A 432 14.95 -1.58 -1.30
CA VAL A 432 15.52 -2.43 -2.36
C VAL A 432 16.63 -3.34 -1.80
N LEU A 433 17.53 -2.79 -0.99
CA LEU A 433 18.59 -3.57 -0.33
C LEU A 433 18.01 -4.64 0.60
N ASN A 434 16.96 -4.31 1.35
CA ASN A 434 16.24 -5.25 2.21
C ASN A 434 15.65 -6.43 1.45
N GLN A 435 14.97 -6.17 0.33
CA GLN A 435 14.39 -7.23 -0.52
C GLN A 435 15.45 -8.15 -1.12
N GLN A 436 16.64 -7.61 -1.39
CA GLN A 436 17.79 -8.39 -1.86
C GLN A 436 18.52 -9.15 -0.73
N GLY A 437 18.04 -9.08 0.52
CA GLY A 437 18.69 -9.70 1.68
C GLY A 437 19.98 -8.99 2.13
N ARG A 438 20.27 -7.80 1.59
CA ARG A 438 21.49 -7.02 1.84
C ARG A 438 21.34 -6.12 3.07
N TYR A 439 20.95 -6.71 4.20
CA TYR A 439 20.61 -6.00 5.44
C TYR A 439 21.77 -5.16 6.00
N ARG A 440 23.01 -5.58 5.79
CA ARG A 440 24.19 -4.82 6.25
C ARG A 440 24.31 -3.47 5.55
N GLU A 441 24.18 -3.47 4.24
CA GLU A 441 24.26 -2.25 3.42
C GLU A 441 23.06 -1.34 3.66
N SER A 442 21.87 -1.93 3.84
CA SER A 442 20.67 -1.19 4.25
C SER A 442 20.88 -0.50 5.60
N ALA A 443 21.36 -1.22 6.63
CA ALA A 443 21.62 -0.65 7.95
C ALA A 443 22.68 0.46 7.92
N GLU A 444 23.70 0.33 7.07
CA GLU A 444 24.69 1.39 6.86
C GLU A 444 24.03 2.63 6.25
N LEU A 445 23.26 2.47 5.16
CA LEU A 445 22.55 3.57 4.50
C LEU A 445 21.52 4.25 5.42
N CYS A 446 20.74 3.49 6.21
CA CYS A 446 19.85 4.04 7.23
C CYS A 446 20.62 4.93 8.23
N ARG A 447 21.78 4.48 8.72
CA ARG A 447 22.63 5.31 9.59
C ARG A 447 23.14 6.57 8.88
N GLN A 448 23.41 6.51 7.57
CA GLN A 448 23.79 7.72 6.81
C GLN A 448 22.65 8.72 6.75
N ILE A 449 21.43 8.26 6.45
CA ILE A 449 20.23 9.09 6.40
C ILE A 449 19.98 9.75 7.75
N LEU A 450 20.06 8.98 8.85
CA LEU A 450 19.77 9.46 10.20
C LEU A 450 20.78 10.48 10.76
N ARG A 451 21.97 10.61 10.15
CA ARG A 451 22.91 11.69 10.50
C ARG A 451 22.37 13.07 10.10
N ASP A 452 21.77 13.15 8.93
CA ASP A 452 21.26 14.40 8.36
C ASP A 452 19.77 14.61 8.71
N TYR A 453 19.05 13.50 8.92
CA TYR A 453 17.61 13.45 9.17
C TYR A 453 17.29 12.64 10.42
N PRO A 454 17.72 13.12 11.61
CA PRO A 454 17.53 12.40 12.86
C PRO A 454 16.05 12.24 13.26
N ASP A 455 15.12 12.96 12.64
CA ASP A 455 13.69 12.92 13.01
C ASP A 455 12.87 11.92 12.16
N LEU A 456 13.51 11.20 11.22
CA LEU A 456 12.84 10.20 10.38
C LEU A 456 12.65 8.88 11.13
N VAL A 457 11.52 8.79 11.83
CA VAL A 457 11.15 7.66 12.68
C VAL A 457 11.12 6.32 11.94
N ASP A 458 10.60 6.31 10.71
CA ASP A 458 10.51 5.08 9.92
C ASP A 458 11.88 4.54 9.49
N VAL A 459 12.89 5.41 9.34
CA VAL A 459 14.26 4.97 9.06
C VAL A 459 14.87 4.29 10.29
N TYR A 460 14.49 4.66 11.52
CA TYR A 460 14.85 3.91 12.71
C TYR A 460 14.15 2.55 12.78
N THR A 461 12.85 2.48 12.44
CA THR A 461 12.12 1.21 12.37
C THR A 461 12.77 0.25 11.38
N GLN A 462 13.16 0.74 10.21
CA GLN A 462 13.86 -0.06 9.21
C GLN A 462 15.25 -0.50 9.69
N LEU A 463 16.04 0.42 10.27
CA LEU A 463 17.33 0.11 10.87
C LEU A 463 17.20 -0.98 11.94
N ALA A 464 16.17 -0.90 12.80
CA ALA A 464 15.92 -1.91 13.81
C ALA A 464 15.63 -3.30 13.20
N GLY A 465 14.80 -3.33 12.15
CA GLY A 465 14.52 -4.55 11.39
C GLY A 465 15.75 -5.17 10.72
N ASP A 466 16.64 -4.33 10.15
CA ASP A 466 17.91 -4.77 9.57
C ASP A 466 18.85 -5.34 10.63
N LEU A 467 19.02 -4.62 11.74
CA LEU A 467 19.91 -5.02 12.83
C LEU A 467 19.45 -6.32 13.50
N ARG A 468 18.14 -6.51 13.66
CA ARG A 468 17.57 -7.77 14.15
C ARG A 468 17.93 -8.94 13.25
N ARG A 469 17.77 -8.81 11.93
CA ARG A 469 18.13 -9.85 10.95
C ARG A 469 19.63 -10.14 10.91
N LEU A 470 20.45 -9.17 11.24
CA LEU A 470 21.91 -9.33 11.40
C LEU A 470 22.31 -9.91 12.78
N GLY A 471 21.36 -10.20 13.67
CA GLY A 471 21.62 -10.70 15.03
C GLY A 471 22.18 -9.63 15.98
N ARG A 472 22.14 -8.35 15.61
CA ARG A 472 22.62 -7.21 16.42
C ARG A 472 21.50 -6.69 17.33
N LEU A 473 21.01 -7.58 18.20
CA LEU A 473 19.77 -7.39 18.96
C LEU A 473 19.76 -6.14 19.84
N GLN A 474 20.88 -5.84 20.54
CA GLN A 474 20.96 -4.66 21.38
C GLN A 474 20.85 -3.36 20.58
N GLU A 475 21.52 -3.28 19.43
CA GLU A 475 21.44 -2.09 18.56
C GLU A 475 20.05 -1.95 17.92
N ALA A 476 19.39 -3.07 17.61
CA ALA A 476 18.01 -3.06 17.13
C ALA A 476 17.06 -2.50 18.21
N LEU A 477 17.25 -2.90 19.47
CA LEU A 477 16.48 -2.39 20.60
C LEU A 477 16.72 -0.89 20.81
N ASP A 478 17.96 -0.44 20.70
CA ASP A 478 18.31 0.98 20.81
C ASP A 478 17.68 1.81 19.67
N ALA A 479 17.61 1.27 18.45
CA ALA A 479 16.91 1.91 17.34
C ALA A 479 15.39 2.03 17.60
N TYR A 480 14.72 1.01 18.16
CA TYR A 480 13.31 1.14 18.55
C TYR A 480 13.09 2.10 19.73
N ARG A 481 14.04 2.22 20.66
CA ARG A 481 13.99 3.25 21.71
C ARG A 481 14.04 4.66 21.13
N GLU A 482 14.79 4.87 20.05
CA GLU A 482 14.78 6.13 19.32
C GLU A 482 13.41 6.42 18.68
N VAL A 483 12.72 5.39 18.16
CA VAL A 483 11.33 5.52 17.66
C VAL A 483 10.40 6.04 18.76
N THR A 484 10.40 5.41 19.94
CA THR A 484 9.51 5.82 21.04
C THR A 484 9.88 7.16 21.67
N ARG A 485 11.18 7.50 21.70
CA ARG A 485 11.68 8.80 22.17
C ARG A 485 11.21 9.95 21.29
N ARG A 486 11.16 9.74 19.97
CA ARG A 486 10.84 10.77 18.97
C ARG A 486 9.35 10.88 18.68
N SER A 487 8.66 9.76 18.74
CA SER A 487 7.21 9.67 18.56
C SER A 487 6.59 8.86 19.70
N PRO A 488 6.35 9.46 20.88
CA PRO A 488 5.71 8.78 22.00
C PRO A 488 4.34 8.17 21.67
N GLN A 489 3.63 8.72 20.68
CA GLN A 489 2.38 8.16 20.17
C GLN A 489 2.51 6.77 19.54
N LEU A 490 3.74 6.35 19.20
CA LEU A 490 4.06 5.04 18.62
C LEU A 490 4.47 4.00 19.67
N ILE A 491 4.55 4.33 20.96
CA ILE A 491 4.93 3.38 22.03
C ILE A 491 4.15 2.08 21.91
N ASP A 492 2.82 2.15 21.87
CA ASP A 492 1.96 0.97 21.77
C ASP A 492 2.23 0.18 20.47
N SER A 493 2.54 0.89 19.38
CA SER A 493 2.67 0.29 18.04
C SER A 493 3.93 -0.53 17.84
N VAL A 494 5.02 -0.19 18.53
CA VAL A 494 6.30 -0.90 18.43
C VAL A 494 6.56 -1.80 19.64
N ALA A 495 5.67 -1.80 20.64
CA ALA A 495 5.85 -2.53 21.88
C ALA A 495 6.04 -4.04 21.66
N THR A 496 5.29 -4.68 20.76
CA THR A 496 5.47 -6.11 20.46
C THR A 496 6.79 -6.41 19.75
N GLU A 497 7.31 -5.50 18.92
CA GLU A 497 8.63 -5.66 18.30
C GLU A 497 9.78 -5.48 19.30
N ILE A 498 9.65 -4.51 20.22
CA ILE A 498 10.57 -4.34 21.35
C ILE A 498 10.54 -5.60 22.23
N ALA A 499 9.36 -6.12 22.56
CA ALA A 499 9.21 -7.30 23.40
C ALA A 499 9.84 -8.55 22.78
N LYS A 500 9.78 -8.72 21.44
CA LYS A 500 10.49 -9.80 20.73
C LYS A 500 12.01 -9.69 20.92
N LEU A 501 12.57 -8.48 20.78
CA LEU A 501 14.01 -8.25 20.96
C LEU A 501 14.45 -8.47 22.40
N GLU A 502 13.66 -8.04 23.38
CA GLU A 502 13.93 -8.26 24.80
C GLU A 502 13.86 -9.74 25.16
N LEU A 503 12.91 -10.49 24.58
CA LEU A 503 12.84 -11.95 24.70
C LEU A 503 14.09 -12.62 24.11
N ASP A 504 14.50 -12.24 22.90
CA ASP A 504 15.70 -12.76 22.24
C ASP A 504 17.00 -12.42 23.01
N LEU A 505 17.01 -11.30 23.76
CA LEU A 505 18.08 -10.89 24.67
C LEU A 505 18.02 -11.58 26.04
N GLY A 506 16.93 -12.28 26.36
CA GLY A 506 16.70 -12.94 27.65
C GLY A 506 16.19 -12.04 28.78
N ASP A 507 15.80 -10.79 28.49
CA ASP A 507 15.14 -9.90 29.47
C ASP A 507 13.63 -10.18 29.53
N LEU A 508 13.30 -11.32 30.16
CA LEU A 508 11.92 -11.80 30.26
C LEU A 508 10.98 -10.77 30.91
N LYS A 509 11.48 -10.00 31.87
CA LYS A 509 10.70 -9.00 32.60
C LYS A 509 10.33 -7.80 31.71
N ALA A 510 11.30 -7.30 30.94
CA ALA A 510 11.03 -6.21 30.00
C ALA A 510 10.10 -6.69 28.87
N ALA A 511 10.35 -7.89 28.34
CA ALA A 511 9.52 -8.51 27.31
C ALA A 511 8.05 -8.65 27.77
N GLU A 512 7.81 -9.06 29.01
CA GLU A 512 6.46 -9.16 29.58
C GLU A 512 5.74 -7.80 29.60
N LEU A 513 6.44 -6.74 30.04
CA LEU A 513 5.88 -5.39 30.15
C LEU A 513 5.50 -4.84 28.77
N ASN A 514 6.40 -4.95 27.79
CA ASN A 514 6.16 -4.46 26.43
C ASN A 514 5.13 -5.32 25.69
N ALA A 515 5.08 -6.63 25.91
CA ALA A 515 4.03 -7.48 25.36
C ALA A 515 2.63 -7.07 25.88
N LYS A 516 2.51 -6.81 27.19
CA LYS A 516 1.27 -6.28 27.79
C LYS A 516 0.88 -4.91 27.24
N GLN A 517 1.86 -4.04 26.98
CA GLN A 517 1.61 -2.74 26.35
C GLN A 517 1.07 -2.88 24.91
N GLY A 518 1.68 -3.78 24.13
CA GLY A 518 1.28 -4.04 22.73
C GLY A 518 -0.05 -4.79 22.57
N MET A 519 -0.54 -5.42 23.64
CA MET A 519 -1.76 -6.26 23.66
C MET A 519 -2.98 -5.58 23.05
N LYS A 520 -3.14 -4.26 23.25
CA LYS A 520 -4.29 -3.52 22.73
C LYS A 520 -4.33 -3.48 21.20
N LEU A 521 -3.16 -3.53 20.55
CA LEU A 521 -3.01 -3.36 19.11
C LEU A 521 -2.75 -4.67 18.38
N ASP A 522 -2.00 -5.59 19.00
CA ASP A 522 -1.69 -6.90 18.43
C ASP A 522 -1.75 -7.98 19.53
N PRO A 523 -2.98 -8.36 19.96
CA PRO A 523 -3.17 -9.29 21.06
C PRO A 523 -2.57 -10.66 20.77
N ASP A 524 -2.63 -11.16 19.53
CA ASP A 524 -2.11 -12.49 19.22
C ASP A 524 -0.60 -12.56 19.42
N THR A 525 0.13 -11.58 18.88
CA THR A 525 1.59 -11.53 19.02
C THR A 525 1.97 -11.27 20.47
N ALA A 526 1.22 -10.43 21.19
CA ALA A 526 1.45 -10.21 22.61
C ALA A 526 1.27 -11.50 23.42
N HIS A 527 0.19 -12.25 23.22
CA HIS A 527 -0.04 -13.56 23.85
C HIS A 527 1.04 -14.58 23.48
N LEU A 528 1.51 -14.58 22.22
CA LEU A 528 2.61 -15.44 21.79
C LEU A 528 3.90 -15.13 22.57
N ILE A 529 4.24 -13.85 22.75
CA ILE A 529 5.42 -13.44 23.51
C ILE A 529 5.25 -13.76 24.99
N LEU A 530 4.08 -13.50 25.58
CA LEU A 530 3.80 -13.83 26.99
C LEU A 530 3.88 -15.34 27.25
N ALA A 531 3.44 -16.16 26.31
CA ALA A 531 3.60 -17.61 26.40
C ALA A 531 5.08 -18.03 26.41
N ALA A 532 5.92 -17.41 25.56
CA ALA A 532 7.36 -17.66 25.55
C ALA A 532 8.06 -17.14 26.82
N VAL A 533 7.62 -16.01 27.38
CA VAL A 533 8.08 -15.48 28.67
C VAL A 533 7.74 -16.46 29.81
N ALA A 534 6.50 -16.96 29.84
CA ALA A 534 6.06 -17.93 30.84
C ALA A 534 6.83 -19.25 30.72
N GLU A 535 7.12 -19.72 29.50
CA GLU A 535 8.01 -20.86 29.25
C GLU A 535 9.42 -20.61 29.81
N GLY A 536 9.99 -19.42 29.59
CA GLY A 536 11.29 -19.02 30.15
C GLY A 536 11.31 -19.01 31.68
N HIS A 537 10.18 -18.71 32.31
CA HIS A 537 9.97 -18.82 33.77
C HIS A 537 9.59 -20.23 34.26
N GLN A 538 9.45 -21.20 33.35
CA GLN A 538 8.94 -22.54 33.63
C GLN A 538 7.52 -22.55 34.23
N ASP A 539 6.73 -21.49 34.01
CA ASP A 539 5.30 -21.45 34.31
C ASP A 539 4.52 -22.11 33.17
N TRP A 540 4.48 -23.45 33.18
CA TRP A 540 3.83 -24.23 32.14
C TRP A 540 2.31 -24.02 32.08
N ASP A 541 1.69 -23.67 33.20
CA ASP A 541 0.25 -23.34 33.23
C ASP A 541 -0.01 -21.99 32.56
N GLY A 542 0.82 -20.98 32.85
CA GLY A 542 0.79 -19.70 32.17
C GLY A 542 1.08 -19.81 30.69
N ALA A 543 2.15 -20.52 30.33
CA ALA A 543 2.55 -20.72 28.94
C ALA A 543 1.43 -21.38 28.10
N GLU A 544 0.74 -22.39 28.65
CA GLU A 544 -0.38 -23.03 27.95
C GLU A 544 -1.57 -22.07 27.78
N ARG A 545 -1.93 -21.32 28.82
CA ARG A 545 -3.04 -20.34 28.73
C ARG A 545 -2.77 -19.29 27.66
N GLU A 546 -1.61 -18.66 27.70
CA GLU A 546 -1.23 -17.60 26.76
C GLU A 546 -1.09 -18.15 25.32
N ALA A 547 -0.50 -19.33 25.13
CA ALA A 547 -0.38 -19.93 23.80
C ALA A 547 -1.75 -20.28 23.18
N ARG A 548 -2.74 -20.68 23.99
CA ARG A 548 -4.12 -20.88 23.52
C ARG A 548 -4.79 -19.56 23.14
N LEU A 549 -4.58 -18.49 23.91
CA LEU A 549 -5.09 -17.15 23.57
C LEU A 549 -4.49 -16.63 22.27
N ALA A 550 -3.21 -16.87 22.01
CA ALA A 550 -2.55 -16.51 20.75
C ALA A 550 -3.13 -17.23 19.51
N ILE A 551 -3.69 -18.43 19.69
CA ILE A 551 -4.37 -19.19 18.62
C ILE A 551 -5.79 -18.65 18.39
N GLY A 552 -6.52 -18.35 19.46
CA GLY A 552 -7.90 -17.88 19.41
C GLY A 552 -8.86 -18.86 18.73
N ASP A 553 -10.02 -18.36 18.29
CA ASP A 553 -11.06 -19.12 17.58
C ASP A 553 -10.93 -18.98 16.05
N ARG A 554 -9.73 -19.25 15.54
CA ARG A 554 -9.39 -19.05 14.12
C ARG A 554 -9.52 -20.32 13.31
N ASP A 555 -10.12 -20.19 12.13
CA ASP A 555 -10.13 -21.23 11.10
C ASP A 555 -8.70 -21.60 10.65
N HIS A 556 -7.79 -20.62 10.62
CA HIS A 556 -6.38 -20.79 10.21
C HIS A 556 -5.43 -20.09 11.22
N PRO A 557 -4.97 -20.80 12.27
CA PRO A 557 -4.02 -20.27 13.25
C PRO A 557 -2.63 -20.01 12.65
N ARG A 558 -1.90 -19.04 13.20
CA ARG A 558 -0.50 -18.79 12.84
C ARG A 558 0.40 -19.95 13.32
N GLU A 559 1.29 -20.42 12.47
CA GLU A 559 2.17 -21.56 12.75
C GLU A 559 3.05 -21.39 14.00
N PRO A 560 3.66 -20.20 14.27
CA PRO A 560 4.43 -20.00 15.51
C PRO A 560 3.64 -20.25 16.80
N ALA A 561 2.34 -19.93 16.81
CA ALA A 561 1.49 -20.16 17.98
C ALA A 561 1.18 -21.65 18.18
N LEU A 562 0.98 -22.39 17.08
CA LEU A 562 0.81 -23.85 17.12
C LEU A 562 2.06 -24.55 17.61
N ILE A 563 3.24 -24.13 17.12
CA ILE A 563 4.53 -24.69 17.53
C ILE A 563 4.76 -24.47 19.03
N LEU A 564 4.54 -23.25 19.51
CA LEU A 564 4.72 -22.93 20.92
C LEU A 564 3.78 -23.72 21.82
N LEU A 565 2.47 -23.78 21.48
CA LEU A 565 1.52 -24.57 22.25
C LEU A 565 1.89 -26.05 22.24
N ALA A 566 2.27 -26.61 21.08
CA ALA A 566 2.70 -28.00 20.98
C ALA A 566 3.92 -28.28 21.87
N ARG A 567 4.93 -27.39 21.88
CA ARG A 567 6.11 -27.50 22.75
C ARG A 567 5.74 -27.48 24.23
N VAL A 568 4.87 -26.55 24.64
CA VAL A 568 4.37 -26.46 26.03
C VAL A 568 3.61 -27.73 26.43
N LEU A 569 2.69 -28.21 25.59
CA LEU A 569 1.93 -29.45 25.84
C LEU A 569 2.84 -30.68 25.91
N THR A 570 3.88 -30.73 25.06
CA THR A 570 4.91 -31.79 25.09
C THR A 570 5.62 -31.82 26.43
N GLN A 571 6.03 -30.66 26.94
CA GLN A 571 6.70 -30.58 28.23
C GLN A 571 5.79 -30.94 29.42
N ARG A 572 4.48 -30.73 29.27
CA ARG A 572 3.45 -31.17 30.22
C ARG A 572 3.06 -32.65 30.10
N GLY A 573 3.63 -33.38 29.15
CA GLY A 573 3.30 -34.79 28.90
C GLY A 573 1.98 -35.03 28.18
N LYS A 574 1.32 -33.98 27.65
CA LYS A 574 0.07 -34.08 26.88
C LYS A 574 0.35 -34.38 25.40
N LEU A 575 1.01 -35.51 25.13
CA LEU A 575 1.60 -35.81 23.81
C LEU A 575 0.58 -35.94 22.67
N ASP A 576 -0.55 -36.61 22.91
CA ASP A 576 -1.61 -36.76 21.88
C ASP A 576 -2.20 -35.40 21.46
N GLU A 577 -2.41 -34.51 22.45
CA GLU A 577 -2.89 -33.16 22.19
C GLU A 577 -1.82 -32.32 21.46
N ALA A 578 -0.56 -32.41 21.89
CA ALA A 578 0.56 -31.73 21.24
C ALA A 578 0.67 -32.12 19.75
N LEU A 579 0.54 -33.41 19.45
CA LEU A 579 0.57 -33.91 18.07
C LEU A 579 -0.63 -33.42 17.26
N SER A 580 -1.82 -33.40 17.85
CA SER A 580 -3.02 -32.85 17.21
C SER A 580 -2.85 -31.36 16.88
N VAL A 581 -2.29 -30.58 17.81
CA VAL A 581 -2.04 -29.15 17.62
C VAL A 581 -1.03 -28.89 16.51
N VAL A 582 0.13 -29.55 16.52
CA VAL A 582 1.19 -29.29 15.52
C VAL A 582 0.75 -29.70 14.10
N ASN A 583 -0.12 -30.71 13.97
CA ASN A 583 -0.65 -31.16 12.68
C ASN A 583 -1.69 -30.22 12.06
N ARG A 584 -2.16 -29.20 12.77
CA ARG A 584 -3.01 -28.13 12.20
C ARG A 584 -2.22 -27.16 11.33
N ALA A 585 -0.90 -27.13 11.45
CA ALA A 585 -0.06 -26.27 10.61
C ALA A 585 -0.11 -26.74 9.15
N THR A 586 -0.30 -25.79 8.23
CA THR A 586 -0.47 -26.09 6.80
C THR A 586 0.73 -25.67 5.95
N ARG A 587 1.62 -24.84 6.49
CA ARG A 587 2.80 -24.32 5.81
C ARG A 587 4.08 -24.83 6.50
N PRO A 588 5.13 -25.15 5.73
CA PRO A 588 6.43 -25.45 6.31
C PRO A 588 7.01 -24.16 6.89
N VAL A 589 7.32 -24.17 8.19
CA VAL A 589 8.05 -23.11 8.87
C VAL A 589 9.16 -23.73 9.73
N ALA A 590 10.25 -23.01 9.93
CA ALA A 590 11.36 -23.49 10.74
C ALA A 590 10.88 -23.92 12.13
N THR A 591 11.45 -25.01 12.66
CA THR A 591 11.14 -25.70 13.91
C THR A 591 9.82 -26.47 13.96
N LEU A 592 8.96 -26.39 12.95
CA LEU A 592 7.67 -27.09 12.94
C LEU A 592 7.84 -28.61 12.90
N SER A 593 8.58 -29.10 11.89
CA SER A 593 8.80 -30.52 11.69
C SER A 593 9.71 -31.09 12.77
N SER A 594 10.67 -30.30 13.27
CA SER A 594 11.45 -30.63 14.46
C SER A 594 10.59 -30.80 15.72
N THR A 595 9.64 -29.90 15.98
CA THR A 595 8.72 -29.99 17.13
C THR A 595 7.84 -31.24 17.04
N ARG A 596 7.29 -31.52 15.85
CA ARG A 596 6.54 -32.75 15.58
C ARG A 596 7.39 -34.00 15.78
N GLY A 597 8.65 -33.99 15.34
CA GLY A 597 9.59 -35.08 15.56
C GLY A 597 9.85 -35.36 17.04
N ASP A 598 10.04 -34.31 17.85
CA ASP A 598 10.24 -34.45 19.31
C ASP A 598 9.02 -35.08 19.99
N ILE A 599 7.81 -34.65 19.61
CA ILE A 599 6.55 -35.23 20.12
C ILE A 599 6.49 -36.73 19.80
N LEU A 600 6.71 -37.09 18.53
CA LEU A 600 6.64 -38.47 18.07
C LEU A 600 7.69 -39.36 18.74
N ALA A 601 8.91 -38.86 18.93
CA ALA A 601 9.97 -39.58 19.64
C ALA A 601 9.57 -39.88 21.10
N ARG A 602 8.98 -38.90 21.81
CA ARG A 602 8.48 -39.09 23.18
C ARG A 602 7.30 -40.05 23.27
N MET A 603 6.54 -40.21 22.19
CA MET A 603 5.49 -41.23 22.06
C MET A 603 6.03 -42.62 21.68
N GLY A 604 7.33 -42.76 21.44
CA GLY A 604 7.95 -44.01 20.96
C GLY A 604 7.73 -44.30 19.47
N ARG A 605 7.26 -43.32 18.68
CA ARG A 605 7.01 -43.43 17.24
C ARG A 605 8.26 -43.05 16.44
N ASN A 606 9.36 -43.76 16.70
CA ASN A 606 10.71 -43.35 16.31
C ASN A 606 10.93 -43.24 14.79
N GLN A 607 10.31 -44.10 13.98
CA GLN A 607 10.39 -44.00 12.52
C GLN A 607 9.76 -42.70 11.98
N GLU A 608 8.61 -42.31 12.53
CA GLU A 608 7.92 -41.09 12.13
C GLU A 608 8.64 -39.85 12.67
N ALA A 609 9.24 -39.95 13.85
CA ALA A 609 10.09 -38.89 14.41
C ALA A 609 11.32 -38.62 13.53
N GLU A 610 12.02 -39.67 13.09
CA GLU A 610 13.14 -39.55 12.16
C GLU A 610 12.72 -38.90 10.84
N ALA A 611 11.58 -39.32 10.27
CA ALA A 611 11.06 -38.71 9.05
C ALA A 611 10.78 -37.21 9.23
N ALA A 612 10.22 -36.80 10.36
CA ALA A 612 9.96 -35.41 10.67
C ALA A 612 11.25 -34.59 10.86
N PHE A 613 12.28 -35.13 11.53
CA PHE A 613 13.58 -34.43 11.63
C PHE A 613 14.27 -34.28 10.27
N ARG A 614 14.21 -35.30 9.41
CA ARG A 614 14.77 -35.22 8.06
C ARG A 614 14.01 -34.23 7.18
N ASP A 615 12.69 -34.15 7.33
CA ASP A 615 11.84 -33.16 6.65
C ASP A 615 12.22 -31.73 7.04
N GLU A 616 12.45 -31.47 8.33
CA GLU A 616 12.96 -30.17 8.80
C GLU A 616 14.31 -29.83 8.16
N ILE A 617 15.26 -30.79 8.17
CA ILE A 617 16.59 -30.60 7.59
C ILE A 617 16.53 -30.31 6.08
N ALA A 618 15.60 -30.94 5.36
CA ALA A 618 15.44 -30.72 3.93
C ALA A 618 14.92 -29.31 3.61
N HIS A 619 13.98 -28.80 4.40
CA HIS A 619 13.38 -27.48 4.18
C HIS A 619 14.19 -26.33 4.81
N PHE A 620 14.88 -26.59 5.93
CA PHE A 620 15.60 -25.59 6.72
C PHE A 620 17.00 -26.12 7.10
N PRO A 621 17.91 -26.36 6.13
CA PRO A 621 19.17 -27.05 6.39
C PRO A 621 20.11 -26.30 7.35
N GLU A 622 19.92 -24.99 7.54
CA GLU A 622 20.70 -24.14 8.44
C GLU A 622 20.27 -24.25 9.91
N THR A 623 19.12 -24.86 10.22
CA THR A 623 18.63 -25.00 11.61
C THR A 623 19.28 -26.20 12.28
N THR A 624 20.09 -25.93 13.31
CA THR A 624 20.91 -26.98 13.94
C THR A 624 20.12 -27.95 14.82
N GLU A 625 18.97 -27.51 15.35
CA GLU A 625 18.17 -28.25 16.33
C GLU A 625 17.68 -29.62 15.81
N ALA A 626 17.28 -29.70 14.54
CA ALA A 626 16.80 -30.96 13.97
C ALA A 626 17.90 -32.00 13.85
N TYR A 627 19.13 -31.58 13.52
CA TYR A 627 20.29 -32.48 13.46
C TYR A 627 20.65 -33.03 14.84
N THR A 628 20.65 -32.18 15.87
CA THR A 628 20.98 -32.63 17.24
C THR A 628 19.90 -33.56 17.78
N LYS A 629 18.61 -33.27 17.56
CA LYS A 629 17.52 -34.18 17.95
C LYS A 629 17.54 -35.50 17.17
N LEU A 630 17.85 -35.47 15.88
CA LEU A 630 18.02 -36.69 15.09
C LEU A 630 19.20 -37.53 15.60
N ALA A 631 20.34 -36.90 15.93
CA ALA A 631 21.49 -37.58 16.52
C ALA A 631 21.14 -38.30 17.84
N LEU A 632 20.38 -37.64 18.71
CA LEU A 632 19.88 -38.23 19.96
C LEU A 632 18.93 -39.40 19.71
N LEU A 633 18.01 -39.27 18.75
CA LEU A 633 17.10 -40.35 18.36
C LEU A 633 17.89 -41.56 17.82
N LEU A 634 18.86 -41.34 16.93
CA LEU A 634 19.73 -42.38 16.39
C LEU A 634 20.54 -43.08 17.49
N ALA A 635 21.04 -42.33 18.47
CA ALA A 635 21.72 -42.90 19.64
C ALA A 635 20.79 -43.80 20.46
N SER A 636 19.54 -43.37 20.68
CA SER A 636 18.53 -44.15 21.41
C SER A 636 18.16 -45.47 20.70
N GLU A 637 18.29 -45.50 19.38
CA GLU A 637 18.07 -46.68 18.51
C GLU A 637 19.36 -47.48 18.26
N HIS A 638 20.47 -47.17 18.95
CA HIS A 638 21.78 -47.80 18.79
C HIS A 638 22.40 -47.70 17.38
N ARG A 639 21.98 -46.72 16.57
CA ARG A 639 22.47 -46.46 15.20
C ARG A 639 23.66 -45.48 15.18
N PHE A 640 24.69 -45.80 15.96
CA PHE A 640 25.82 -44.90 16.22
C PHE A 640 26.63 -44.50 14.97
N ASN A 641 26.67 -45.36 13.96
CA ASN A 641 27.36 -45.12 12.68
C ASN A 641 26.74 -43.98 11.84
N GLU A 642 25.50 -43.59 12.12
CA GLU A 642 24.80 -42.53 11.38
C GLU A 642 24.90 -41.16 12.06
N ILE A 643 25.33 -41.10 13.33
CA ILE A 643 25.38 -39.87 14.13
C ILE A 643 26.43 -38.89 13.59
N GLU A 644 27.65 -39.36 13.33
CA GLU A 644 28.73 -38.50 12.81
C GLU A 644 28.41 -37.93 11.43
N PRO A 645 27.92 -38.71 10.45
CA PRO A 645 27.40 -38.16 9.20
C PRO A 645 26.33 -37.09 9.39
N THR A 646 25.39 -37.27 10.32
CA THR A 646 24.34 -36.27 10.61
C THR A 646 24.94 -34.98 11.14
N LEU A 647 25.87 -35.04 12.10
CA LEU A 647 26.51 -33.85 12.66
C LEU A 647 27.49 -33.19 11.67
N GLU A 648 28.11 -33.94 10.78
CA GLU A 648 28.89 -33.41 9.65
C GLU A 648 28.01 -32.64 8.65
N ALA A 649 26.82 -33.16 8.34
CA ALA A 649 25.85 -32.46 7.50
C ALA A 649 25.41 -31.13 8.14
N MET A 650 25.21 -31.11 9.47
CA MET A 650 24.88 -29.89 10.23
C MET A 650 25.96 -28.81 10.08
N VAL A 651 27.24 -29.14 10.30
CA VAL A 651 28.33 -28.15 10.20
C VAL A 651 28.62 -27.75 8.75
N LYS A 652 28.32 -28.61 7.78
CA LYS A 652 28.40 -28.29 6.35
C LYS A 652 27.32 -27.30 5.94
N ALA A 653 26.11 -27.51 6.44
CA ALA A 653 24.99 -26.61 6.18
C ALA A 653 25.21 -25.26 6.87
N SER A 654 25.63 -25.22 8.14
CA SER A 654 25.90 -23.96 8.85
C SER A 654 27.34 -23.89 9.39
N PRO A 655 28.34 -23.48 8.58
CA PRO A 655 29.77 -23.56 8.92
C PRO A 655 30.23 -22.42 9.84
N LYS A 656 29.68 -22.33 11.04
CA LYS A 656 30.02 -21.32 12.07
C LYS A 656 30.77 -21.95 13.23
N PRO A 657 31.74 -21.28 13.88
CA PRO A 657 32.46 -21.83 15.04
C PRO A 657 31.52 -22.39 16.14
N ALA A 658 30.38 -21.72 16.38
CA ALA A 658 29.36 -22.19 17.32
C ALA A 658 28.74 -23.55 16.92
N THR A 659 28.44 -23.77 15.64
CA THR A 659 27.88 -25.03 15.13
C THR A 659 28.88 -26.19 15.30
N TYR A 660 30.16 -25.94 15.04
CA TYR A 660 31.22 -26.92 15.28
C TYR A 660 31.37 -27.27 16.76
N LEU A 661 31.28 -26.27 17.65
CA LEU A 661 31.32 -26.51 19.10
C LEU A 661 30.08 -27.27 19.59
N LEU A 662 28.91 -27.02 18.99
CA LEU A 662 27.70 -27.78 19.26
C LEU A 662 27.87 -29.26 18.85
N ALA A 663 28.32 -29.53 17.62
CA ALA A 663 28.61 -30.90 17.16
C ALA A 663 29.63 -31.62 18.06
N ALA A 664 30.66 -30.89 18.51
CA ALA A 664 31.65 -31.44 19.43
C ALA A 664 31.05 -31.80 20.80
N ARG A 665 30.11 -30.99 21.29
CA ARG A 665 29.42 -31.25 22.56
C ARG A 665 28.55 -32.49 22.44
N GLU A 666 27.71 -32.59 21.42
CA GLU A 666 26.86 -33.76 21.19
C GLU A 666 27.69 -35.05 21.10
N MET A 667 28.81 -35.03 20.36
CA MET A 667 29.72 -36.18 20.28
C MET A 667 30.33 -36.56 21.63
N GLN A 668 30.70 -35.56 22.44
CA GLN A 668 31.24 -35.81 23.77
C GLN A 668 30.19 -36.39 24.71
N ASP A 669 28.97 -35.85 24.70
CA ASP A 669 27.86 -36.30 25.54
C ASP A 669 27.44 -37.73 25.16
N LEU A 670 27.62 -38.12 23.89
CA LEU A 670 27.43 -39.49 23.39
C LEU A 670 28.66 -40.40 23.57
N GLY A 671 29.73 -39.92 24.22
CA GLY A 671 30.93 -40.71 24.54
C GLY A 671 32.00 -40.82 23.44
N ASN A 672 31.82 -40.19 22.29
CA ASN A 672 32.79 -40.16 21.20
C ASN A 672 33.79 -38.98 21.35
N VAL A 673 34.75 -39.17 22.26
CA VAL A 673 35.75 -38.14 22.61
C VAL A 673 36.66 -37.77 21.43
N GLU A 674 36.92 -38.71 20.52
CA GLU A 674 37.79 -38.49 19.36
C GLU A 674 37.11 -37.57 18.32
N ALA A 675 35.88 -37.88 17.93
CA ALA A 675 35.09 -37.01 17.03
C ALA A 675 34.85 -35.63 17.64
N ALA A 676 34.56 -35.56 18.96
CA ALA A 676 34.42 -34.29 19.67
C ALA A 676 35.68 -33.42 19.58
N ARG A 677 36.87 -34.02 19.69
CA ARG A 677 38.16 -33.32 19.54
C ARG A 677 38.36 -32.84 18.10
N ALA A 678 37.97 -33.63 17.11
CA ALA A 678 38.07 -33.26 15.69
C ALA A 678 37.20 -32.03 15.36
N PHE A 679 35.94 -32.00 15.80
CA PHE A 679 35.05 -30.84 15.63
C PHE A 679 35.58 -29.58 16.34
N ARG A 680 36.10 -29.70 17.58
CA ARG A 680 36.73 -28.55 18.29
C ARG A 680 37.93 -27.98 17.54
N LYS A 681 38.76 -28.85 16.95
CA LYS A 681 39.92 -28.41 16.16
C LYS A 681 39.48 -27.62 14.92
N ARG A 682 38.42 -28.06 14.24
CA ARG A 682 37.82 -27.37 13.08
C ARG A 682 37.15 -26.04 13.46
N ALA A 683 36.51 -25.96 14.63
CA ALA A 683 35.95 -24.71 15.14
C ALA A 683 37.01 -23.60 15.25
N ASN A 684 38.22 -23.96 15.70
CA ASN A 684 39.33 -23.02 15.88
C ASN A 684 39.97 -22.57 14.57
N SER A 685 39.87 -23.36 13.49
CA SER A 685 40.44 -23.01 12.17
C SER A 685 39.56 -22.08 11.33
N ILE A 686 38.34 -21.76 11.78
CA ILE A 686 37.36 -20.92 11.07
C ILE A 686 37.34 -19.48 11.63
N ARG A 687 38.17 -19.17 12.64
CA ARG A 687 38.26 -17.84 13.27
C ARG A 687 38.85 -16.77 12.35
#